data_AF-A0A1H3GGZ1-F1
#
_entry.id   AF-A0A1H3GGZ1-F1
#
_cell.length_a   1.000
_cell.length_b   1.000
_cell.length_c   1.000
_cell.angle_alpha   90.00
_cell.angle_beta   90.00
_cell.angle_gamma   90.00
#
_symmetry.space_group_name_H-M   'P 1'
#
loop_
_entity.id
_entity.type
_entity.pdbx_description
1 polymer ?
#
loop_
_entity_poly.entity_id
_entity_poly.type
_entity_poly.pdbx_seq_one_letter_code
_entity_poly.pdbx_strand_id
1 'polypeptide(L)'
;MDINFRINKLPVATYNWLKVNSNQVNENVEFSCINEKFELNIDSDKVLTRDLTDDDVINLASSFNKDILENSRDIEAPNGESYSDNNQVIKTGLGKEFDSFLKKENVVTKLIEVKENSVLESPVVIKVSHENRTIGLYSQLIHVKENSRATVLMIYDSDIDAEGLNAISTKVLLEDNAKLKLVKVQTLGNKVLHFDDIGSVCRDNAEFDLVQIEVGGQNNWTGAFVELVGDEAVFDNNMGYYMQDKQKLDMNYVVSHRGKKTDSKMIFKGALKDEAQKVWRGTIDFHKGSSGSTGDEQEDVLLVSPDIVNKSIPIILCHEEDVDGRHGTSIGQLEEEELFYFQSRGISREEAQKIMIKAQLNSIAELIPVEDEKGRIENFIDKRINSDFDVYKIREDFPILQGDYVYLDSAATSQKPKQVTDAVIDFYNRSNANPLRGLYDLSIDATDRYEDAREAVADFIGASSKKEIVFTRNTSESLNLVAYSYGLSNVNEGDEIVTTIMEHHSNMLPWQMVAKTKKAKLIYLEPNKEGVIEKSEYESKITDKTKIVAIGHVSNVLGVTNPVKEIAEYAHKKGAIVVVDGAQSTPHMEIDVKDLGADFFAFSGHKMLAPMGIGVLYGRLELLEQMPPFLVGGEMIEYVTKEGATYAEVPHKFEAGTVNAADAVGLAEAIKYIKNVGFNAIKQQELLLTKRVLEGLKKYEFIKVYGSSDPEKHCGIVTFTVDGVHPHDVSTILNEDKICVRAGNHCAQPLVDFLGAPSTVRVSLYFYNTVEEVDEFLDKIKKVREVMGYGA
;
A
#
# COMPACT_ATOMS: atom_id res chain seq x y z
N MET A 1 7.47 -13.59 26.12
CA MET A 1 6.23 -14.07 26.72
C MET A 1 5.84 -15.33 25.97
N ASP A 2 5.87 -16.47 26.65
CA ASP A 2 5.46 -17.75 26.06
C ASP A 2 3.93 -17.88 26.15
N ILE A 3 3.26 -17.87 25.00
CA ILE A 3 1.83 -18.06 24.88
C ILE A 3 1.60 -19.54 24.58
N ASN A 4 1.26 -20.30 25.62
CA ASN A 4 0.99 -21.73 25.52
C ASN A 4 -0.25 -22.08 26.32
N PHE A 5 -1.39 -22.06 25.64
CA PHE A 5 -2.67 -22.48 26.18
C PHE A 5 -3.56 -23.02 25.05
N ARG A 6 -4.62 -23.71 25.43
CA ARG A 6 -5.63 -24.22 24.53
C ARG A 6 -6.83 -23.29 24.53
N ILE A 7 -7.29 -22.97 23.34
CA ILE A 7 -8.54 -22.29 23.09
C ILE A 7 -9.47 -23.21 22.29
N ASN A 8 -10.75 -22.88 22.28
CA ASN A 8 -11.74 -23.56 21.45
C ASN A 8 -11.74 -25.09 21.67
N LYS A 9 -11.65 -25.52 22.94
CA LYS A 9 -11.63 -26.94 23.32
C LYS A 9 -13.05 -27.51 23.35
N LEU A 10 -13.72 -27.60 22.21
CA LEU A 10 -15.15 -27.89 22.20
C LEU A 10 -15.41 -29.39 22.45
N PRO A 11 -16.39 -29.78 23.27
CA PRO A 11 -16.63 -31.19 23.59
C PRO A 11 -17.56 -31.86 22.56
N VAL A 12 -18.14 -31.06 21.66
CA VAL A 12 -19.08 -31.53 20.64
C VAL A 12 -18.37 -32.50 19.70
N ALA A 13 -18.94 -33.71 19.57
CA ALA A 13 -18.36 -34.80 18.78
C ALA A 13 -18.08 -34.42 17.32
N THR A 14 -18.93 -33.57 16.73
CA THR A 14 -18.79 -33.08 15.35
C THR A 14 -17.50 -32.31 15.13
N TYR A 15 -17.14 -31.40 16.04
CA TYR A 15 -15.91 -30.63 15.94
C TYR A 15 -14.66 -31.53 16.07
N ASN A 16 -14.72 -32.55 16.94
CA ASN A 16 -13.66 -33.56 17.10
C ASN A 16 -13.47 -34.38 15.82
N TRP A 17 -14.57 -34.81 15.21
CA TRP A 17 -14.54 -35.57 13.95
C TRP A 17 -13.95 -34.74 12.80
N LEU A 18 -14.29 -33.45 12.71
CA LEU A 18 -13.79 -32.53 11.69
C LEU A 18 -12.36 -32.02 11.95
N LYS A 19 -11.73 -32.41 13.07
CA LYS A 19 -10.39 -31.96 13.48
C LYS A 19 -10.25 -30.43 13.54
N VAL A 20 -11.26 -29.77 14.09
CA VAL A 20 -11.29 -28.29 14.26
C VAL A 20 -11.27 -27.85 15.73
N ASN A 21 -10.90 -28.77 16.61
CA ASN A 21 -11.33 -28.78 18.01
C ASN A 21 -10.23 -28.67 19.07
N SER A 22 -8.99 -28.52 18.64
CA SER A 22 -7.85 -28.45 19.56
C SER A 22 -6.77 -27.57 18.95
N ASN A 23 -6.98 -26.26 19.02
CA ASN A 23 -5.94 -25.31 18.68
C ASN A 23 -5.12 -25.05 19.93
N GLN A 24 -4.09 -25.86 20.13
CA GLN A 24 -3.02 -25.48 21.04
C GLN A 24 -2.32 -24.28 20.42
N VAL A 25 -2.44 -23.13 21.06
CA VAL A 25 -1.72 -21.93 20.69
C VAL A 25 -0.31 -22.10 21.23
N ASN A 26 0.69 -22.01 20.35
CA ASN A 26 2.10 -22.07 20.71
C ASN A 26 2.80 -20.90 20.02
N GLU A 27 2.76 -19.72 20.64
CA GLU A 27 3.40 -18.52 20.13
C GLU A 27 4.47 -18.06 21.13
N ASN A 28 5.58 -17.54 20.63
CA ASN A 28 6.62 -16.93 21.46
C ASN A 28 6.79 -15.46 21.03
N VAL A 29 6.64 -14.56 22.00
CA VAL A 29 6.62 -13.11 21.78
C VAL A 29 7.77 -12.46 22.55
N GLU A 30 8.80 -11.95 21.88
CA GLU A 30 9.96 -11.28 22.49
C GLU A 30 9.94 -9.76 22.26
N PHE A 31 9.06 -9.05 22.97
CA PHE A 31 8.95 -7.58 22.92
C PHE A 31 9.14 -6.94 24.30
N SER A 32 9.60 -5.69 24.32
CA SER A 32 10.09 -5.00 25.53
C SER A 32 9.12 -3.97 26.13
N CYS A 33 7.84 -3.97 25.75
CA CYS A 33 6.89 -2.94 26.21
C CYS A 33 5.44 -3.48 26.38
N ILE A 34 4.85 -3.25 27.55
CA ILE A 34 3.41 -3.35 27.81
C ILE A 34 2.88 -1.91 27.72
N ASN A 35 2.22 -1.54 26.62
CA ASN A 35 1.84 -0.14 26.38
C ASN A 35 0.35 0.10 26.70
N GLU A 36 0.07 1.14 27.48
CA GLU A 36 -1.26 1.48 28.05
C GLU A 36 -2.02 2.54 27.24
N LYS A 37 -1.84 2.64 25.91
CA LYS A 37 -2.61 3.59 25.07
C LYS A 37 -4.06 3.11 24.91
N PHE A 38 -4.79 3.20 26.01
CA PHE A 38 -6.19 2.89 26.17
C PHE A 38 -6.94 4.21 26.38
N GLU A 39 -7.58 4.70 25.33
CA GLU A 39 -8.41 5.90 25.42
C GLU A 39 -9.85 5.48 25.74
N LEU A 40 -10.39 6.05 26.81
CA LEU A 40 -11.77 5.83 27.23
C LEU A 40 -12.51 7.16 27.27
N ASN A 41 -13.51 7.32 26.42
CA ASN A 41 -14.40 8.47 26.40
C ASN A 41 -15.77 8.08 26.97
N ILE A 42 -16.20 8.72 28.05
CA ILE A 42 -17.43 8.38 28.79
C ILE A 42 -18.28 9.62 29.07
N ASP A 43 -19.60 9.43 29.09
CA ASP A 43 -20.56 10.36 29.68
C ASP A 43 -20.53 10.18 31.21
N SER A 44 -19.73 11.00 31.90
CA SER A 44 -19.43 10.85 33.33
C SER A 44 -20.66 10.93 34.25
N ASP A 45 -21.77 11.49 33.77
CA ASP A 45 -22.98 11.65 34.58
C ASP A 45 -23.83 10.37 34.59
N LYS A 46 -23.75 9.56 33.54
CA LYS A 46 -24.56 8.34 33.35
C LYS A 46 -23.75 7.05 33.40
N VAL A 47 -22.43 7.13 33.29
CA VAL A 47 -21.51 5.99 33.30
C VAL A 47 -20.62 6.03 34.53
N LEU A 48 -20.50 4.90 35.22
CA LEU A 48 -19.56 4.70 36.33
C LEU A 48 -18.42 3.79 35.86
N THR A 49 -17.18 4.23 36.09
CA THR A 49 -15.98 3.46 35.75
C THR A 49 -15.09 3.25 36.96
N ARG A 50 -14.61 2.02 37.16
CA ARG A 50 -13.62 1.67 38.18
C ARG A 50 -12.89 0.40 37.80
N ASP A 51 -11.72 0.18 38.39
CA ASP A 51 -11.01 -1.08 38.28
C ASP A 51 -11.65 -2.13 39.22
N LEU A 52 -11.71 -3.36 38.75
CA LEU A 52 -12.27 -4.51 39.45
C LEU A 52 -11.17 -5.52 39.77
N THR A 53 -11.26 -6.08 40.98
CA THR A 53 -10.57 -7.33 41.31
C THR A 53 -11.30 -8.53 40.70
N ASP A 54 -10.63 -9.67 40.60
CA ASP A 54 -11.28 -10.92 40.17
C ASP A 54 -12.50 -11.26 41.05
N ASP A 55 -12.39 -11.05 42.36
CA ASP A 55 -13.50 -11.26 43.30
C ASP A 55 -14.66 -10.30 43.04
N ASP A 56 -14.40 -9.04 42.67
CA ASP A 56 -15.45 -8.10 42.28
C ASP A 56 -16.21 -8.61 41.04
N VAL A 57 -15.49 -9.10 40.02
CA VAL A 57 -16.08 -9.65 38.79
C VAL A 57 -16.92 -10.88 39.10
N ILE A 58 -16.39 -11.81 39.92
CA ILE A 58 -17.08 -13.03 40.35
C ILE A 58 -18.35 -12.67 41.13
N ASN A 59 -18.27 -11.76 42.09
CA ASN A 59 -19.40 -11.37 42.92
C ASN A 59 -20.51 -10.71 42.10
N LEU A 60 -20.13 -9.80 41.18
CA LEU A 60 -21.10 -9.11 40.31
C LEU A 60 -21.80 -10.13 39.39
N ALA A 61 -21.04 -10.98 38.70
CA ALA A 61 -21.58 -11.97 37.79
C ALA A 61 -22.39 -13.08 38.49
N SER A 62 -22.01 -13.47 39.71
CA SER A 62 -22.70 -14.55 40.46
C SER A 62 -24.12 -14.13 40.86
N SER A 63 -24.34 -12.82 41.08
CA SER A 63 -25.68 -12.28 41.31
C SER A 63 -26.59 -12.37 40.08
N PHE A 64 -26.01 -12.39 38.87
CA PHE A 64 -26.72 -12.58 37.59
C PHE A 64 -26.96 -14.05 37.25
N ASN A 65 -26.08 -14.95 37.72
CA ASN A 65 -26.13 -16.36 37.33
C ASN A 65 -26.71 -17.29 38.40
N LYS A 66 -27.28 -16.74 39.48
CA LYS A 66 -27.85 -17.54 40.58
C LYS A 66 -28.85 -18.59 40.08
N ASP A 67 -29.74 -18.22 39.15
CA ASP A 67 -30.76 -19.13 38.60
C ASP A 67 -30.17 -20.20 37.67
N ILE A 68 -29.02 -19.91 37.04
CA ILE A 68 -28.28 -20.83 36.16
C ILE A 68 -27.49 -21.85 37.01
N LEU A 69 -26.78 -21.36 38.03
CA LEU A 69 -25.92 -22.14 38.91
C LEU A 69 -26.72 -23.10 39.81
N GLU A 70 -27.95 -22.74 40.19
CA GLU A 70 -28.83 -23.60 40.98
C GLU A 70 -29.43 -24.78 40.17
N ASN A 71 -29.46 -24.69 38.83
CA ASN A 71 -30.13 -25.66 37.94
C ASN A 71 -29.19 -26.42 36.98
N SER A 72 -27.92 -26.06 36.87
CA SER A 72 -26.95 -26.73 36.00
C SER A 72 -26.50 -28.10 36.55
N ARG A 73 -26.68 -29.18 35.77
CA ARG A 73 -25.95 -30.45 35.98
C ARG A 73 -24.54 -30.33 35.40
N ASP A 74 -23.60 -31.18 35.83
CA ASP A 74 -22.24 -31.33 35.25
C ASP A 74 -22.31 -31.80 33.77
N ILE A 75 -22.66 -30.88 32.88
CA ILE A 75 -22.63 -31.04 31.43
C ILE A 75 -21.63 -30.01 30.91
N GLU A 76 -20.75 -30.41 29.98
CA GLU A 76 -19.83 -29.49 29.33
C GLU A 76 -20.58 -28.62 28.31
N ALA A 77 -20.40 -27.31 28.40
CA ALA A 77 -20.87 -26.31 27.45
C ALA A 77 -20.16 -26.45 26.09
N PRO A 78 -20.74 -25.91 25.00
CA PRO A 78 -20.15 -26.01 23.67
C PRO A 78 -18.72 -25.49 23.56
N ASN A 79 -18.26 -24.60 24.44
CA ASN A 79 -16.88 -24.09 24.49
C ASN A 79 -15.89 -25.03 25.23
N GLY A 80 -16.35 -26.12 25.83
CA GLY A 80 -15.51 -27.12 26.54
C GLY A 80 -15.51 -27.02 28.05
N GLU A 81 -16.29 -26.09 28.59
CA GLU A 81 -16.27 -25.73 30.00
C GLU A 81 -17.49 -26.27 30.72
N SER A 82 -17.34 -26.69 31.98
CA SER A 82 -18.50 -27.16 32.73
C SER A 82 -19.44 -26.00 33.02
N TYR A 83 -20.75 -26.21 32.86
CA TYR A 83 -21.77 -25.27 33.32
C TYR A 83 -21.72 -25.00 34.84
N SER A 84 -21.01 -25.85 35.61
CA SER A 84 -20.82 -25.77 37.06
C SER A 84 -19.48 -25.15 37.52
N ASP A 85 -18.63 -24.64 36.61
CA ASP A 85 -17.32 -24.08 36.96
C ASP A 85 -17.46 -22.68 37.59
N ASN A 86 -17.43 -22.61 38.92
CA ASN A 86 -17.58 -21.36 39.69
C ASN A 86 -16.45 -20.32 39.46
N ASN A 87 -15.35 -20.69 38.81
CA ASN A 87 -14.20 -19.79 38.58
C ASN A 87 -14.32 -18.96 37.29
N GLN A 88 -15.29 -19.26 36.43
CA GLN A 88 -15.57 -18.53 35.19
C GLN A 88 -17.06 -18.23 35.11
N VAL A 89 -17.47 -17.25 35.90
CA VAL A 89 -18.88 -16.94 36.10
C VAL A 89 -19.53 -16.45 34.81
N ILE A 90 -18.79 -15.74 33.94
CA ILE A 90 -19.24 -15.38 32.58
C ILE A 90 -18.39 -16.18 31.60
N LYS A 91 -19.02 -17.11 30.88
CA LYS A 91 -18.35 -17.90 29.84
C LYS A 91 -17.98 -17.03 28.66
N THR A 92 -16.93 -17.42 27.96
CA THR A 92 -16.40 -16.68 26.81
C THR A 92 -16.17 -17.63 25.62
N GLY A 93 -15.91 -17.06 24.44
CA GLY A 93 -15.74 -17.83 23.21
C GLY A 93 -14.43 -18.62 23.15
N LEU A 94 -13.30 -18.03 23.54
CA LEU A 94 -11.98 -18.68 23.49
C LEU A 94 -11.74 -19.61 24.69
N GLY A 95 -12.37 -19.30 25.83
CA GLY A 95 -12.42 -20.13 27.02
C GLY A 95 -11.39 -19.79 28.10
N LYS A 96 -11.38 -20.60 29.17
CA LYS A 96 -10.84 -20.27 30.49
C LYS A 96 -9.34 -20.22 30.57
N GLU A 97 -8.64 -20.91 29.67
CA GLU A 97 -7.19 -20.84 29.64
C GLU A 97 -6.73 -19.45 29.16
N PHE A 98 -7.50 -18.78 28.29
CA PHE A 98 -7.24 -17.40 27.90
C PHE A 98 -7.52 -16.42 29.05
N ASP A 99 -8.66 -16.57 29.75
CA ASP A 99 -8.95 -15.82 30.97
C ASP A 99 -7.84 -16.02 32.03
N SER A 100 -7.37 -17.26 32.21
CA SER A 100 -6.29 -17.59 33.13
C SER A 100 -4.95 -16.98 32.72
N PHE A 101 -4.70 -16.84 31.41
CA PHE A 101 -3.53 -16.16 30.87
C PHE A 101 -3.56 -14.67 31.23
N LEU A 102 -4.66 -13.96 30.98
CA LEU A 102 -4.76 -12.53 31.35
C LEU A 102 -4.61 -12.32 32.86
N LYS A 103 -5.19 -13.21 33.68
CA LYS A 103 -5.01 -13.18 35.14
C LYS A 103 -3.55 -13.39 35.57
N LYS A 104 -2.86 -14.36 34.95
CA LYS A 104 -1.44 -14.64 35.23
C LYS A 104 -0.55 -13.43 34.92
N GLU A 105 -0.88 -12.68 33.88
CA GLU A 105 -0.18 -11.44 33.49
C GLU A 105 -0.66 -10.21 34.28
N ASN A 106 -1.48 -10.40 35.32
CA ASN A 106 -2.00 -9.34 36.21
C ASN A 106 -2.79 -8.24 35.49
N VAL A 107 -3.53 -8.59 34.43
CA VAL A 107 -4.38 -7.65 33.70
C VAL A 107 -5.56 -7.22 34.58
N VAL A 108 -5.70 -5.91 34.78
CA VAL A 108 -6.80 -5.33 35.56
C VAL A 108 -8.08 -5.25 34.72
N THR A 109 -9.22 -5.64 35.28
CA THR A 109 -10.52 -5.53 34.60
C THR A 109 -11.16 -4.18 34.86
N LYS A 110 -11.48 -3.43 33.81
CA LYS A 110 -12.13 -2.11 33.92
C LYS A 110 -13.65 -2.23 33.81
N LEU A 111 -14.39 -1.77 34.82
CA LEU A 111 -15.85 -1.67 34.79
C LEU A 111 -16.29 -0.45 33.98
N ILE A 112 -17.28 -0.64 33.13
CA ILE A 112 -18.05 0.41 32.47
C ILE A 112 -19.53 0.12 32.77
N GLU A 113 -20.07 0.77 33.80
CA GLU A 113 -21.43 0.56 34.28
C GLU A 113 -22.34 1.72 33.83
N VAL A 114 -23.38 1.40 33.06
CA VAL A 114 -24.43 2.34 32.69
C VAL A 114 -25.49 2.30 33.78
N LYS A 115 -25.78 3.46 34.38
CA LYS A 115 -26.76 3.57 35.47
C LYS A 115 -28.16 3.18 35.01
N GLU A 116 -28.96 2.69 35.93
CA GLU A 116 -30.36 2.33 35.71
C GLU A 116 -31.16 3.51 35.13
N ASN A 117 -32.16 3.21 34.30
CA ASN A 117 -33.03 4.19 33.63
C ASN A 117 -32.26 5.25 32.81
N SER A 118 -31.09 4.90 32.26
CA SER A 118 -30.24 5.84 31.52
C SER A 118 -30.18 5.53 30.03
N VAL A 119 -30.28 6.57 29.21
CA VAL A 119 -30.00 6.50 27.76
C VAL A 119 -28.74 7.31 27.48
N LEU A 120 -27.71 6.66 26.94
CA LEU A 120 -26.52 7.33 26.43
C LEU A 120 -26.81 7.84 25.02
N GLU A 121 -26.62 9.14 24.81
CA GLU A 121 -26.81 9.79 23.50
C GLU A 121 -25.55 9.67 22.62
N SER A 122 -24.39 9.54 23.25
CA SER A 122 -23.09 9.36 22.60
C SER A 122 -22.50 8.00 22.96
N PRO A 123 -21.76 7.35 22.04
CA PRO A 123 -21.13 6.08 22.32
C PRO A 123 -20.00 6.25 23.36
N VAL A 124 -19.82 5.24 24.20
CA VAL A 124 -18.58 5.07 24.98
C VAL A 124 -17.51 4.57 24.02
N VAL A 125 -16.40 5.28 23.87
CA VAL A 125 -15.32 4.89 22.95
C VAL A 125 -14.16 4.29 23.73
N ILE A 126 -13.76 3.08 23.35
CA ILE A 126 -12.58 2.36 23.83
C ILE A 126 -11.64 2.25 22.64
N LYS A 127 -10.52 2.96 22.65
CA LYS A 127 -9.54 2.90 21.56
C LYS A 127 -8.21 2.35 22.06
N VAL A 128 -7.68 1.39 21.31
CA VAL A 128 -6.38 0.77 21.51
C VAL A 128 -5.57 0.90 20.21
N SER A 129 -4.45 1.60 20.29
CA SER A 129 -3.52 1.77 19.18
C SER A 129 -2.20 1.07 19.45
N HIS A 130 -1.83 0.13 18.58
CA HIS A 130 -0.62 -0.67 18.68
C HIS A 130 0.52 -0.03 17.89
N GLU A 131 1.60 0.25 18.61
CA GLU A 131 2.87 0.63 17.99
C GLU A 131 3.66 -0.62 17.61
N ASN A 132 4.64 -0.47 16.72
CA ASN A 132 5.46 -1.60 16.29
C ASN A 132 6.23 -2.22 17.48
N ARG A 133 6.22 -3.55 17.54
CA ARG A 133 6.83 -4.40 18.57
C ARG A 133 6.31 -4.12 19.99
N THR A 134 4.99 -3.99 20.13
CA THR A 134 4.33 -3.78 21.44
C THR A 134 3.39 -4.91 21.84
N ILE A 135 3.15 -5.04 23.15
CA ILE A 135 2.18 -5.96 23.73
C ILE A 135 1.08 -5.12 24.41
N GLY A 136 -0.17 -5.36 24.03
CA GLY A 136 -1.35 -4.81 24.66
C GLY A 136 -2.26 -5.93 25.19
N LEU A 137 -2.52 -5.90 26.50
CA LEU A 137 -3.40 -6.84 27.19
C LEU A 137 -4.51 -6.05 27.89
N TYR A 138 -5.77 -6.34 27.61
CA TYR A 138 -6.90 -5.56 28.09
C TYR A 138 -8.05 -6.45 28.59
N SER A 139 -8.73 -5.99 29.63
CA SER A 139 -9.92 -6.64 30.17
C SER A 139 -10.94 -5.59 30.60
N GLN A 140 -12.20 -5.78 30.21
CA GLN A 140 -13.29 -4.89 30.60
C GLN A 140 -14.58 -5.65 30.88
N LEU A 141 -15.39 -5.09 31.78
CA LEU A 141 -16.74 -5.52 32.10
C LEU A 141 -17.72 -4.38 31.79
N ILE A 142 -18.59 -4.58 30.80
CA ILE A 142 -19.65 -3.65 30.43
C ILE A 142 -20.94 -4.11 31.12
N HIS A 143 -21.48 -3.29 32.00
CA HIS A 143 -22.71 -3.60 32.75
C HIS A 143 -23.76 -2.55 32.44
N VAL A 144 -24.83 -2.95 31.75
CA VAL A 144 -25.96 -2.06 31.45
C VAL A 144 -27.12 -2.42 32.35
N LYS A 145 -27.47 -1.48 33.24
CA LYS A 145 -28.52 -1.68 34.23
C LYS A 145 -29.92 -1.59 33.64
N GLU A 146 -30.91 -1.95 34.47
CA GLU A 146 -32.31 -2.04 34.08
C GLU A 146 -32.80 -0.81 33.31
N ASN A 147 -33.64 -1.03 32.30
CA ASN A 147 -34.29 0.01 31.51
C ASN A 147 -33.33 1.03 30.88
N SER A 148 -32.10 0.62 30.56
CA SER A 148 -31.04 1.51 30.08
C SER A 148 -30.55 1.12 28.69
N ARG A 149 -29.98 2.09 27.97
CA ARG A 149 -29.46 1.90 26.61
C ARG A 149 -28.10 2.54 26.42
N ALA A 150 -27.18 1.79 25.82
CA ALA A 150 -25.84 2.28 25.48
C ALA A 150 -25.35 1.78 24.12
N THR A 151 -24.45 2.56 23.52
CA THR A 151 -23.57 2.10 22.44
C THR A 151 -22.14 2.16 22.96
N VAL A 152 -21.37 1.12 22.73
CA VAL A 152 -19.94 1.06 23.04
C VAL A 152 -19.19 0.78 21.75
N LEU A 153 -18.22 1.62 21.42
CA LEU A 153 -17.37 1.50 20.24
C LEU A 153 -15.96 1.12 20.67
N MET A 154 -15.46 0.00 20.19
CA MET A 154 -14.13 -0.51 20.43
C MET A 154 -13.31 -0.45 19.15
N ILE A 155 -12.20 0.27 19.16
CA ILE A 155 -11.33 0.46 17.99
C ILE A 155 -9.96 -0.10 18.33
N TYR A 156 -9.49 -1.05 17.52
CA TYR A 156 -8.15 -1.62 17.60
C TYR A 156 -7.42 -1.34 16.31
N ASP A 157 -6.28 -0.68 16.40
CA ASP A 157 -5.53 -0.27 15.21
C ASP A 157 -4.02 -0.41 15.33
N SER A 158 -3.36 -0.47 14.18
CA SER A 158 -1.90 -0.37 14.08
C SER A 158 -1.49 0.10 12.67
N ASP A 159 -0.21 0.39 12.50
CA ASP A 159 0.39 0.46 11.16
C ASP A 159 0.35 -0.91 10.47
N ILE A 160 0.34 -0.94 9.13
CA ILE A 160 0.22 -2.17 8.34
C ILE A 160 1.38 -3.15 8.55
N ASP A 161 2.58 -2.61 8.79
CA ASP A 161 3.81 -3.37 9.02
C ASP A 161 4.10 -3.63 10.50
N ALA A 162 3.19 -3.23 11.39
CA ALA A 162 3.36 -3.43 12.82
C ALA A 162 3.43 -4.92 13.16
N GLU A 163 4.33 -5.22 14.09
CA GLU A 163 4.50 -6.49 14.77
C GLU A 163 4.06 -6.33 16.23
N GLY A 164 3.38 -7.31 16.83
CA GLY A 164 2.93 -7.15 18.22
C GLY A 164 1.95 -8.20 18.70
N LEU A 165 1.39 -7.97 19.89
CA LEU A 165 0.33 -8.77 20.49
C LEU A 165 -0.81 -7.86 20.97
N ASN A 166 -2.03 -8.14 20.54
CA ASN A 166 -3.24 -7.49 21.01
C ASN A 166 -4.20 -8.53 21.59
N ALA A 167 -4.34 -8.59 22.92
CA ALA A 167 -5.23 -9.54 23.58
C ALA A 167 -6.28 -8.82 24.43
N ILE A 168 -7.56 -9.07 24.16
CA ILE A 168 -8.69 -8.40 24.82
C ILE A 168 -9.70 -9.43 25.34
N SER A 169 -10.18 -9.22 26.57
CA SER A 169 -11.36 -9.91 27.12
C SER A 169 -12.47 -8.89 27.44
N THR A 170 -13.66 -9.10 26.88
CA THR A 170 -14.84 -8.26 27.08
C THR A 170 -15.95 -9.08 27.72
N LYS A 171 -16.37 -8.68 28.91
CA LYS A 171 -17.51 -9.29 29.60
C LYS A 171 -18.70 -8.34 29.58
N VAL A 172 -19.90 -8.85 29.38
CA VAL A 172 -21.14 -8.07 29.26
C VAL A 172 -22.19 -8.60 30.21
N LEU A 173 -22.84 -7.70 30.94
CA LEU A 173 -24.01 -7.98 31.79
C LEU A 173 -25.14 -7.04 31.40
N LEU A 174 -26.27 -7.59 30.96
CA LEU A 174 -27.48 -6.84 30.63
C LEU A 174 -28.60 -7.22 31.60
N GLU A 175 -29.09 -6.24 32.35
CA GLU A 175 -30.27 -6.38 33.22
C GLU A 175 -31.57 -6.33 32.42
N ASP A 176 -32.71 -6.44 33.12
CA ASP A 176 -34.01 -6.47 32.46
C ASP A 176 -34.24 -5.20 31.62
N ASN A 177 -34.75 -5.38 30.41
CA ASN A 177 -35.01 -4.31 29.44
C ASN A 177 -33.77 -3.49 29.03
N ALA A 178 -32.55 -3.94 29.36
CA ALA A 178 -31.32 -3.25 28.98
C ALA A 178 -30.97 -3.48 27.51
N LYS A 179 -30.44 -2.45 26.85
CA LYS A 179 -30.07 -2.49 25.43
C LYS A 179 -28.63 -2.08 25.22
N LEU A 180 -27.82 -2.94 24.61
CA LEU A 180 -26.43 -2.64 24.29
C LEU A 180 -26.17 -2.85 22.80
N LYS A 181 -25.64 -1.83 22.14
CA LYS A 181 -24.95 -1.98 20.86
C LYS A 181 -23.44 -1.93 21.06
N LEU A 182 -22.74 -3.04 20.87
CA LEU A 182 -21.28 -3.13 20.94
C LEU A 182 -20.73 -3.19 19.52
N VAL A 183 -19.98 -2.16 19.12
CA VAL A 183 -19.36 -2.05 17.81
C VAL A 183 -17.86 -2.23 17.96
N LYS A 184 -17.25 -3.15 17.20
CA LYS A 184 -15.81 -3.43 17.23
C LYS A 184 -15.20 -3.26 15.85
N VAL A 185 -14.15 -2.48 15.75
CA VAL A 185 -13.42 -2.22 14.50
C VAL A 185 -11.94 -2.54 14.71
N GLN A 186 -11.46 -3.57 14.02
CA GLN A 186 -10.08 -4.05 14.10
C GLN A 186 -9.37 -3.86 12.76
N THR A 187 -8.29 -3.06 12.77
CA THR A 187 -7.41 -2.80 11.62
C THR A 187 -5.95 -2.98 12.03
N LEU A 188 -5.48 -4.24 12.06
CA LEU A 188 -4.17 -4.60 12.60
C LEU A 188 -3.20 -5.01 11.49
N GLY A 189 -1.90 -4.80 11.74
CA GLY A 189 -0.80 -5.07 10.82
C GLY A 189 -0.55 -6.56 10.60
N ASN A 190 0.29 -6.87 9.61
CA ASN A 190 0.52 -8.23 9.11
C ASN A 190 1.22 -9.17 10.10
N LYS A 191 1.85 -8.61 11.13
CA LYS A 191 2.65 -9.36 12.10
C LYS A 191 2.12 -9.19 13.54
N VAL A 192 0.88 -8.74 13.68
CA VAL A 192 0.22 -8.61 14.98
C VAL A 192 -0.56 -9.88 15.30
N LEU A 193 -0.26 -10.52 16.42
CA LEU A 193 -1.08 -11.59 17.00
C LEU A 193 -2.30 -10.98 17.69
N HIS A 194 -3.49 -11.52 17.48
CA HIS A 194 -4.71 -10.96 18.02
C HIS A 194 -5.58 -12.01 18.73
N PHE A 195 -5.99 -11.70 19.96
CA PHE A 195 -6.98 -12.43 20.72
C PHE A 195 -8.12 -11.49 21.11
N ASP A 196 -9.35 -11.89 20.86
CA ASP A 196 -10.53 -11.11 21.21
C ASP A 196 -11.64 -12.04 21.70
N ASP A 197 -11.95 -11.94 22.98
CA ASP A 197 -12.85 -12.87 23.64
C ASP A 197 -14.03 -12.13 24.27
N ILE A 198 -15.25 -12.53 23.94
CA ILE A 198 -16.48 -11.95 24.46
C ILE A 198 -17.26 -12.98 25.28
N GLY A 199 -17.73 -12.56 26.45
CA GLY A 199 -18.73 -13.29 27.24
C GLY A 199 -19.89 -12.39 27.63
N SER A 200 -21.12 -12.90 27.59
CA SER A 200 -22.31 -12.11 27.92
C SER A 200 -23.37 -12.90 28.67
N VAL A 201 -24.08 -12.22 29.57
CA VAL A 201 -25.31 -12.70 30.23
C VAL A 201 -26.42 -11.66 30.05
N CYS A 202 -27.55 -12.09 29.49
CA CYS A 202 -28.70 -11.25 29.17
C CYS A 202 -29.95 -11.68 29.97
N ARG A 203 -30.56 -10.74 30.68
CA ARG A 203 -31.79 -10.94 31.47
C ARG A 203 -33.06 -10.62 30.66
N ASP A 204 -34.22 -10.48 31.31
CA ASP A 204 -35.52 -10.47 30.65
C ASP A 204 -35.64 -9.27 29.69
N ASN A 205 -36.08 -9.48 28.46
CA ASN A 205 -36.23 -8.43 27.43
C ASN A 205 -34.94 -7.65 27.13
N ALA A 206 -33.77 -8.18 27.48
CA ALA A 206 -32.49 -7.55 27.15
C ALA A 206 -32.17 -7.70 25.66
N GLU A 207 -31.60 -6.66 25.04
CA GLU A 207 -31.19 -6.67 23.63
C GLU A 207 -29.68 -6.43 23.51
N PHE A 208 -28.96 -7.37 22.92
CA PHE A 208 -27.53 -7.25 22.65
C PHE A 208 -27.25 -7.28 21.13
N ASP A 209 -26.88 -6.13 20.57
CA ASP A 209 -26.45 -5.97 19.17
C ASP A 209 -24.92 -5.88 19.10
N LEU A 210 -24.27 -6.86 18.49
CA LEU A 210 -22.83 -6.96 18.32
C LEU A 210 -22.47 -6.74 16.84
N VAL A 211 -21.77 -5.66 16.53
CA VAL A 211 -21.29 -5.35 15.17
C VAL A 211 -19.77 -5.40 15.16
N GLN A 212 -19.16 -6.16 14.25
CA GLN A 212 -17.72 -6.40 14.25
C GLN A 212 -17.14 -6.29 12.84
N ILE A 213 -15.98 -5.66 12.70
CA ILE A 213 -15.16 -5.72 11.49
C ILE A 213 -13.72 -6.06 11.86
N GLU A 214 -13.18 -7.13 11.27
CA GLU A 214 -11.79 -7.57 11.45
C GLU A 214 -11.03 -7.60 10.12
N VAL A 215 -10.05 -6.71 9.98
CA VAL A 215 -9.19 -6.60 8.79
C VAL A 215 -7.73 -6.73 9.21
N GLY A 216 -7.06 -7.77 8.74
CA GLY A 216 -5.64 -8.01 9.00
C GLY A 216 -5.33 -8.83 10.26
N GLY A 217 -4.16 -8.59 10.86
CA GLY A 217 -3.59 -9.46 11.91
C GLY A 217 -2.96 -10.73 11.33
N GLN A 218 -1.89 -11.22 11.97
CA GLN A 218 -1.17 -12.41 11.53
C GLN A 218 -1.97 -13.68 11.84
N ASN A 219 -2.21 -13.93 13.12
CA ASN A 219 -3.04 -15.00 13.64
C ASN A 219 -4.07 -14.35 14.57
N ASN A 220 -5.33 -14.53 14.23
CA ASN A 220 -6.46 -13.95 14.93
C ASN A 220 -7.29 -15.07 15.56
N TRP A 221 -7.55 -14.95 16.86
CA TRP A 221 -8.43 -15.82 17.63
C TRP A 221 -9.54 -14.97 18.22
N THR A 222 -10.74 -15.15 17.71
CA THR A 222 -11.90 -14.31 18.06
C THR A 222 -13.08 -15.17 18.47
N GLY A 223 -13.87 -14.72 19.44
CA GLY A 223 -15.04 -15.49 19.85
C GLY A 223 -16.01 -14.76 20.75
N ALA A 224 -17.23 -15.29 20.82
CA ALA A 224 -18.24 -14.83 21.76
C ALA A 224 -19.02 -16.00 22.35
N PHE A 225 -19.38 -15.89 23.63
CA PHE A 225 -20.34 -16.77 24.28
C PHE A 225 -21.43 -15.92 24.94
N VAL A 226 -22.67 -16.06 24.48
CA VAL A 226 -23.80 -15.24 24.94
C VAL A 226 -24.86 -16.11 25.58
N GLU A 227 -25.17 -15.87 26.86
CA GLU A 227 -26.25 -16.55 27.58
C GLU A 227 -27.53 -15.67 27.59
N LEU A 228 -28.57 -16.13 26.89
CA LEU A 228 -29.92 -15.55 26.91
C LEU A 228 -30.73 -16.22 28.02
N VAL A 229 -30.55 -15.70 29.23
CA VAL A 229 -31.08 -16.30 30.47
C VAL A 229 -32.51 -15.89 30.72
N GLY A 230 -32.81 -14.62 30.47
CA GLY A 230 -34.15 -14.07 30.64
C GLY A 230 -35.09 -14.40 29.49
N ASP A 231 -36.39 -14.39 29.77
CA ASP A 231 -37.44 -14.54 28.78
C ASP A 231 -37.40 -13.33 27.81
N GLU A 232 -37.66 -13.59 26.53
CA GLU A 232 -37.74 -12.57 25.47
C GLU A 232 -36.43 -11.76 25.26
N ALA A 233 -35.29 -12.27 25.74
CA ALA A 233 -33.97 -11.69 25.46
C ALA A 233 -33.53 -11.96 24.00
N VAL A 234 -32.81 -10.99 23.42
CA VAL A 234 -32.42 -10.98 21.99
C VAL A 234 -30.91 -10.77 21.83
N PHE A 235 -30.30 -11.53 20.92
CA PHE A 235 -28.91 -11.34 20.52
C PHE A 235 -28.75 -11.27 18.99
N ASP A 236 -28.30 -10.13 18.49
CA ASP A 236 -27.92 -9.92 17.10
C ASP A 236 -26.40 -9.80 16.98
N ASN A 237 -25.79 -10.51 16.04
CA ASN A 237 -24.36 -10.40 15.71
C ASN A 237 -24.18 -10.22 14.20
N ASN A 238 -23.43 -9.20 13.81
CA ASN A 238 -23.08 -8.89 12.43
C ASN A 238 -21.57 -8.71 12.33
N MET A 239 -20.88 -9.64 11.67
CA MET A 239 -19.42 -9.62 11.57
C MET A 239 -18.92 -9.61 10.13
N GLY A 240 -18.04 -8.66 9.82
CA GLY A 240 -17.29 -8.55 8.58
C GLY A 240 -15.83 -8.96 8.81
N TYR A 241 -15.22 -9.72 7.90
CA TYR A 241 -13.78 -9.99 7.99
C TYR A 241 -13.05 -10.05 6.63
N TYR A 242 -11.80 -9.61 6.60
CA TYR A 242 -10.91 -9.75 5.44
C TYR A 242 -9.50 -10.20 5.84
N MET A 243 -9.06 -11.32 5.26
CA MET A 243 -7.74 -11.91 5.46
C MET A 243 -7.06 -12.15 4.11
N GLN A 244 -5.75 -11.92 4.04
CA GLN A 244 -4.93 -12.15 2.85
C GLN A 244 -3.58 -12.79 3.21
N ASP A 245 -2.70 -12.98 2.23
CA ASP A 245 -1.39 -13.59 2.42
C ASP A 245 -1.48 -14.95 3.14
N LYS A 246 -0.82 -15.11 4.30
CA LYS A 246 -0.85 -16.32 5.13
C LYS A 246 -1.58 -16.10 6.45
N GLN A 247 -2.43 -15.09 6.51
CA GLN A 247 -3.15 -14.72 7.72
C GLN A 247 -4.14 -15.82 8.13
N LYS A 248 -4.33 -15.94 9.44
CA LYS A 248 -5.23 -16.93 10.02
C LYS A 248 -6.32 -16.26 10.84
N LEU A 249 -7.54 -16.76 10.69
CA LEU A 249 -8.69 -16.35 11.49
C LEU A 249 -9.39 -17.58 12.08
N ASP A 250 -9.43 -17.67 13.40
CA ASP A 250 -9.99 -18.79 14.15
C ASP A 250 -11.11 -18.29 15.07
N MET A 251 -12.35 -18.62 14.71
CA MET A 251 -13.57 -18.01 15.25
C MET A 251 -14.43 -19.01 16.03
N ASN A 252 -14.89 -18.65 17.22
CA ASN A 252 -15.84 -19.48 17.98
C ASN A 252 -16.97 -18.63 18.58
N TYR A 253 -18.18 -18.79 18.04
CA TYR A 253 -19.36 -18.02 18.43
C TYR A 253 -20.46 -18.96 18.92
N VAL A 254 -20.95 -18.70 20.13
CA VAL A 254 -21.98 -19.51 20.81
C VAL A 254 -23.06 -18.60 21.36
N VAL A 255 -24.32 -18.91 21.05
CA VAL A 255 -25.49 -18.36 21.72
C VAL A 255 -26.26 -19.47 22.43
N SER A 256 -26.52 -19.28 23.72
CA SER A 256 -27.17 -20.24 24.61
C SER A 256 -28.53 -19.71 25.03
N HIS A 257 -29.60 -20.33 24.52
CA HIS A 257 -30.98 -19.99 24.81
C HIS A 257 -31.46 -20.75 26.04
N ARG A 258 -31.80 -20.04 27.12
CA ARG A 258 -32.33 -20.62 28.37
C ARG A 258 -33.72 -20.07 28.72
N GLY A 259 -33.92 -18.77 28.52
CA GLY A 259 -35.22 -18.13 28.66
C GLY A 259 -36.17 -18.47 27.51
N LYS A 260 -37.47 -18.32 27.73
CA LYS A 260 -38.52 -18.57 26.74
C LYS A 260 -38.56 -17.47 25.70
N LYS A 261 -38.95 -17.82 24.48
CA LYS A 261 -39.12 -16.88 23.35
C LYS A 261 -37.90 -15.95 23.15
N THR A 262 -36.73 -16.45 23.48
CA THR A 262 -35.47 -15.75 23.19
C THR A 262 -35.20 -15.83 21.70
N ASP A 263 -34.58 -14.80 21.13
CA ASP A 263 -34.28 -14.72 19.70
C ASP A 263 -32.78 -14.48 19.49
N SER A 264 -32.22 -15.08 18.44
CA SER A 264 -30.84 -14.82 18.06
C SER A 264 -30.64 -14.80 16.55
N LYS A 265 -29.75 -13.91 16.11
CA LYS A 265 -29.33 -13.84 14.72
C LYS A 265 -27.83 -13.60 14.63
N MET A 266 -27.11 -14.49 13.96
CA MET A 266 -25.67 -14.33 13.74
C MET A 266 -25.37 -14.34 12.25
N ILE A 267 -24.91 -13.20 11.72
CA ILE A 267 -24.56 -12.99 10.32
C ILE A 267 -23.07 -12.71 10.20
N PHE A 268 -22.37 -13.56 9.44
CA PHE A 268 -20.96 -13.44 9.15
C PHE A 268 -20.76 -13.23 7.65
N LYS A 269 -19.95 -12.25 7.29
CA LYS A 269 -19.56 -11.98 5.90
C LYS A 269 -18.07 -11.78 5.82
N GLY A 270 -17.41 -12.41 4.86
CA GLY A 270 -16.00 -12.12 4.69
C GLY A 270 -15.43 -12.47 3.35
N ALA A 271 -14.23 -11.96 3.14
CA ALA A 271 -13.43 -12.21 1.96
C ALA A 271 -12.06 -12.77 2.37
N LEU A 272 -11.57 -13.74 1.62
CA LEU A 272 -10.27 -14.37 1.84
C LEU A 272 -9.46 -14.24 0.54
N LYS A 273 -8.20 -13.84 0.60
CA LYS A 273 -7.29 -13.68 -0.55
C LYS A 273 -6.00 -14.48 -0.31
N ASP A 274 -5.31 -14.79 -1.39
CA ASP A 274 -4.01 -15.49 -1.43
C ASP A 274 -4.05 -16.87 -0.74
N GLU A 275 -3.25 -17.08 0.30
CA GLU A 275 -3.14 -18.34 1.06
C GLU A 275 -3.83 -18.27 2.44
N ALA A 276 -4.77 -17.34 2.61
CA ALA A 276 -5.43 -17.09 3.89
C ALA A 276 -6.17 -18.33 4.42
N GLN A 277 -6.23 -18.46 5.74
CA GLN A 277 -6.86 -19.60 6.40
C GLN A 277 -7.90 -19.14 7.41
N LYS A 278 -9.08 -19.74 7.34
CA LYS A 278 -10.18 -19.44 8.27
C LYS A 278 -10.83 -20.70 8.79
N VAL A 279 -11.11 -20.72 10.09
CA VAL A 279 -11.97 -21.71 10.74
C VAL A 279 -13.03 -20.99 11.54
N TRP A 280 -14.30 -21.25 11.25
CA TRP A 280 -15.44 -20.70 11.98
C TRP A 280 -16.30 -21.82 12.54
N ARG A 281 -16.59 -21.70 13.85
CA ARG A 281 -17.48 -22.58 14.61
C ARG A 281 -18.60 -21.72 15.17
N GLY A 282 -19.80 -21.98 14.69
CA GLY A 282 -21.02 -21.32 15.10
C GLY A 282 -21.92 -22.30 15.84
N THR A 283 -22.46 -21.91 17.00
CA THR A 283 -23.33 -22.77 17.80
C THR A 283 -24.56 -22.02 18.31
N ILE A 284 -25.74 -22.51 17.97
CA ILE A 284 -27.00 -22.17 18.65
C ILE A 284 -27.35 -23.32 19.60
N ASP A 285 -27.36 -23.06 20.90
CA ASP A 285 -27.67 -24.06 21.95
C ASP A 285 -29.01 -23.76 22.62
N PHE A 286 -30.05 -24.52 22.28
CA PHE A 286 -31.38 -24.44 22.91
C PHE A 286 -31.45 -25.37 24.12
N HIS A 287 -31.49 -24.79 25.31
CA HIS A 287 -31.67 -25.55 26.54
C HIS A 287 -33.15 -25.85 26.83
N LYS A 288 -33.39 -26.94 27.55
CA LYS A 288 -34.71 -27.24 28.09
C LYS A 288 -35.26 -26.06 28.91
N GLY A 289 -36.47 -25.61 28.61
CA GLY A 289 -37.10 -24.42 29.21
C GLY A 289 -37.16 -23.21 28.28
N SER A 290 -36.42 -23.22 27.16
CA SER A 290 -36.40 -22.15 26.15
C SER A 290 -37.56 -22.24 25.14
N SER A 291 -38.75 -22.61 25.59
CA SER A 291 -39.90 -22.82 24.69
C SER A 291 -40.27 -21.52 23.94
N GLY A 292 -40.54 -21.66 22.65
CA GLY A 292 -40.85 -20.58 21.71
C GLY A 292 -39.64 -19.80 21.20
N SER A 293 -38.41 -20.21 21.53
CA SER A 293 -37.19 -19.52 21.12
C SER A 293 -36.81 -19.78 19.67
N THR A 294 -36.14 -18.80 19.07
CA THR A 294 -35.71 -18.81 17.67
C THR A 294 -34.23 -18.47 17.53
N GLY A 295 -33.60 -18.99 16.49
CA GLY A 295 -32.19 -18.70 16.18
C GLY A 295 -31.89 -18.85 14.70
N ASP A 296 -31.13 -17.92 14.12
CA ASP A 296 -30.67 -17.95 12.72
C ASP A 296 -29.17 -17.66 12.64
N GLU A 297 -28.42 -18.53 11.98
CA GLU A 297 -26.97 -18.41 11.81
C GLU A 297 -26.59 -18.51 10.33
N GLN A 298 -25.96 -17.48 9.78
CA GLN A 298 -25.55 -17.46 8.37
C GLN A 298 -24.14 -16.95 8.21
N GLU A 299 -23.37 -17.62 7.36
CA GLU A 299 -22.08 -17.13 6.90
C GLU A 299 -22.03 -17.06 5.36
N ASP A 300 -21.46 -15.99 4.83
CA ASP A 300 -21.21 -15.79 3.40
C ASP A 300 -19.75 -15.39 3.12
N VAL A 301 -19.03 -16.27 2.42
CA VAL A 301 -17.57 -16.15 2.21
C VAL A 301 -17.23 -16.02 0.73
N LEU A 302 -16.54 -14.94 0.38
CA LEU A 302 -15.91 -14.74 -0.92
C LEU A 302 -14.46 -15.23 -0.90
N LEU A 303 -14.12 -16.18 -1.76
CA LEU A 303 -12.76 -16.66 -1.99
C LEU A 303 -12.19 -15.91 -3.21
N VAL A 304 -11.22 -15.04 -2.98
CA VAL A 304 -10.65 -14.13 -4.00
C VAL A 304 -9.51 -14.81 -4.79
N SER A 305 -8.86 -15.80 -4.18
CA SER A 305 -7.73 -16.58 -4.74
C SER A 305 -8.01 -18.09 -4.61
N PRO A 306 -7.37 -18.96 -5.41
CA PRO A 306 -7.66 -20.39 -5.38
C PRO A 306 -7.07 -21.13 -4.16
N ASP A 307 -5.99 -20.63 -3.57
CA ASP A 307 -5.19 -21.34 -2.56
C ASP A 307 -5.63 -21.08 -1.11
N ILE A 308 -6.94 -20.99 -0.87
CA ILE A 308 -7.52 -20.62 0.43
C ILE A 308 -7.98 -21.85 1.22
N VAL A 309 -7.79 -21.81 2.54
CA VAL A 309 -8.36 -22.82 3.46
C VAL A 309 -9.52 -22.22 4.23
N ASN A 310 -10.75 -22.49 3.80
CA ASN A 310 -11.96 -22.10 4.53
C ASN A 310 -12.64 -23.32 5.18
N LYS A 311 -12.92 -23.24 6.48
CA LYS A 311 -13.72 -24.22 7.22
C LYS A 311 -14.83 -23.51 7.98
N SER A 312 -16.07 -23.83 7.64
CA SER A 312 -17.27 -23.22 8.22
C SER A 312 -18.14 -24.30 8.82
N ILE A 313 -18.40 -24.24 10.12
CA ILE A 313 -19.00 -25.34 10.87
C ILE A 313 -20.11 -24.78 11.77
N PRO A 314 -21.31 -24.58 11.18
CA PRO A 314 -22.47 -24.18 11.93
C PRO A 314 -23.13 -25.39 12.62
N ILE A 315 -23.53 -25.25 13.89
CA ILE A 315 -24.16 -26.31 14.69
C ILE A 315 -25.38 -25.78 15.44
N ILE A 316 -26.43 -26.60 15.49
CA ILE A 316 -27.57 -26.39 16.38
C ILE A 316 -27.62 -27.55 17.38
N LEU A 317 -27.62 -27.21 18.66
CA LEU A 317 -27.87 -28.14 19.77
C LEU A 317 -29.29 -27.89 20.27
N CYS A 318 -30.11 -28.94 20.29
CA CYS A 318 -31.54 -28.83 20.58
C CYS A 318 -31.91 -29.75 21.74
N HIS A 319 -32.12 -29.16 22.92
CA HIS A 319 -32.59 -29.87 24.12
C HIS A 319 -34.03 -29.52 24.50
N GLU A 320 -34.69 -28.66 23.71
CA GLU A 320 -36.09 -28.26 23.82
C GLU A 320 -36.85 -28.65 22.52
N GLU A 321 -38.13 -29.00 22.62
CA GLU A 321 -38.92 -29.44 21.46
C GLU A 321 -39.61 -28.27 20.74
N ASP A 322 -39.94 -27.21 21.47
CA ASP A 322 -40.65 -26.03 20.95
C ASP A 322 -39.66 -24.89 20.63
N VAL A 323 -38.83 -25.05 19.60
CA VAL A 323 -37.86 -24.05 19.12
C VAL A 323 -37.72 -24.08 17.58
N ASP A 324 -37.34 -22.96 16.96
CA ASP A 324 -37.01 -22.88 15.51
C ASP A 324 -35.56 -22.40 15.32
N GLY A 325 -34.69 -23.30 14.87
CA GLY A 325 -33.29 -23.02 14.61
C GLY A 325 -32.93 -23.17 13.14
N ARG A 326 -32.25 -22.18 12.58
CA ARG A 326 -31.74 -22.16 11.20
C ARG A 326 -30.25 -21.90 11.21
N HIS A 327 -29.55 -22.58 10.31
CA HIS A 327 -28.13 -22.33 10.12
C HIS A 327 -27.74 -22.59 8.66
N GLY A 328 -26.76 -21.84 8.13
CA GLY A 328 -26.34 -21.93 6.75
C GLY A 328 -24.98 -21.31 6.46
N THR A 329 -24.33 -21.79 5.42
CA THR A 329 -23.07 -21.21 4.92
C THR A 329 -23.08 -21.18 3.40
N SER A 330 -22.73 -20.04 2.83
CA SER A 330 -22.46 -19.85 1.40
C SER A 330 -20.98 -19.55 1.19
N ILE A 331 -20.38 -20.18 0.19
CA ILE A 331 -18.97 -19.99 -0.18
C ILE A 331 -18.93 -19.81 -1.69
N GLY A 332 -18.44 -18.66 -2.16
CA GLY A 332 -18.30 -18.33 -3.58
C GLY A 332 -16.83 -18.06 -3.93
N GLN A 333 -16.35 -18.66 -5.00
CA GLN A 333 -15.04 -18.34 -5.58
C GLN A 333 -15.20 -17.22 -6.60
N LEU A 334 -14.32 -16.22 -6.55
CA LEU A 334 -14.20 -15.22 -7.60
C LEU A 334 -13.51 -15.87 -8.81
N GLU A 335 -14.27 -16.08 -9.87
CA GLU A 335 -13.82 -16.84 -11.04
C GLU A 335 -13.13 -15.93 -12.08
N GLU A 336 -12.27 -16.51 -12.92
CA GLU A 336 -11.59 -15.79 -14.01
C GLU A 336 -12.56 -15.14 -15.00
N GLU A 337 -13.74 -15.74 -15.22
CA GLU A 337 -14.77 -15.17 -16.09
C GLU A 337 -15.36 -13.86 -15.55
N GLU A 338 -15.52 -13.76 -14.22
CA GLU A 338 -16.00 -12.56 -13.55
C GLU A 338 -14.93 -11.46 -13.59
N LEU A 339 -13.68 -11.82 -13.33
CA LEU A 339 -12.54 -10.91 -13.46
C LEU A 339 -12.39 -10.41 -14.91
N PHE A 340 -12.53 -11.29 -15.89
CA PHE A 340 -12.52 -10.94 -17.31
C PHE A 340 -13.63 -9.95 -17.67
N TYR A 341 -14.83 -10.12 -17.10
CA TYR A 341 -15.94 -9.19 -17.30
C TYR A 341 -15.60 -7.77 -16.81
N PHE A 342 -14.92 -7.62 -15.67
CA PHE A 342 -14.42 -6.32 -15.20
C PHE A 342 -13.32 -5.76 -16.09
N GLN A 343 -12.35 -6.59 -16.48
CA GLN A 343 -11.24 -6.21 -17.37
C GLN A 343 -11.73 -5.72 -18.73
N SER A 344 -12.78 -6.35 -19.28
CA SER A 344 -13.40 -5.91 -20.55
C SER A 344 -13.99 -4.49 -20.49
N ARG A 345 -14.15 -3.93 -19.29
CA ARG A 345 -14.62 -2.56 -19.02
C ARG A 345 -13.51 -1.61 -18.57
N GLY A 346 -12.25 -2.02 -18.70
CA GLY A 346 -11.09 -1.22 -18.30
C GLY A 346 -10.82 -1.20 -16.80
N ILE A 347 -11.47 -2.06 -16.01
CA ILE A 347 -11.20 -2.21 -14.58
C ILE A 347 -10.11 -3.27 -14.42
N SER A 348 -8.98 -2.91 -13.82
CA SER A 348 -7.87 -3.86 -13.62
C SER A 348 -8.31 -5.04 -12.74
N ARG A 349 -7.55 -6.14 -12.79
CA ARG A 349 -7.83 -7.31 -11.95
C ARG A 349 -7.85 -6.95 -10.47
N GLU A 350 -6.87 -6.17 -10.02
CA GLU A 350 -6.74 -5.69 -8.65
C GLU A 350 -7.93 -4.82 -8.25
N GLU A 351 -8.34 -3.88 -9.11
CA GLU A 351 -9.48 -3.02 -8.84
C GLU A 351 -10.80 -3.81 -8.83
N ALA A 352 -10.92 -4.86 -9.67
CA ALA A 352 -12.06 -5.76 -9.65
C ALA A 352 -12.14 -6.56 -8.33
N GLN A 353 -11.02 -7.14 -7.89
CA GLN A 353 -10.93 -7.84 -6.60
C GLN A 353 -11.28 -6.89 -5.45
N LYS A 354 -10.78 -5.65 -5.49
CA LYS A 354 -11.09 -4.59 -4.53
C LYS A 354 -12.57 -4.29 -4.46
N ILE A 355 -13.22 -4.09 -5.61
CA ILE A 355 -14.67 -3.85 -5.68
C ILE A 355 -15.43 -5.00 -5.02
N MET A 356 -15.05 -6.25 -5.32
CA MET A 356 -15.73 -7.44 -4.78
C MET A 356 -15.53 -7.59 -3.27
N ILE A 357 -14.31 -7.39 -2.77
CA ILE A 357 -14.01 -7.41 -1.33
C ILE A 357 -14.80 -6.33 -0.60
N LYS A 358 -14.81 -5.10 -1.12
CA LYS A 358 -15.58 -3.99 -0.53
C LYS A 358 -17.08 -4.27 -0.55
N ALA A 359 -17.62 -4.77 -1.66
CA ALA A 359 -19.03 -5.12 -1.76
C ALA A 359 -19.45 -6.16 -0.72
N GLN A 360 -18.59 -7.16 -0.47
CA GLN A 360 -18.85 -8.20 0.53
C GLN A 360 -18.97 -7.62 1.95
N LEU A 361 -18.08 -6.68 2.30
CA LEU A 361 -18.03 -6.09 3.63
C LEU A 361 -18.99 -4.92 3.84
N ASN A 362 -19.42 -4.25 2.77
CA ASN A 362 -20.20 -3.01 2.87
C ASN A 362 -21.47 -3.17 3.71
N SER A 363 -22.18 -4.30 3.56
CA SER A 363 -23.40 -4.54 4.34
C SER A 363 -23.20 -4.62 5.87
N ILE A 364 -21.98 -4.92 6.34
CA ILE A 364 -21.64 -4.86 7.76
C ILE A 364 -21.10 -3.48 8.12
N ALA A 365 -20.27 -2.89 7.24
CA ALA A 365 -19.70 -1.56 7.46
C ALA A 365 -20.77 -0.46 7.60
N GLU A 366 -21.89 -0.58 6.89
CA GLU A 366 -23.05 0.32 7.02
C GLU A 366 -23.70 0.30 8.41
N LEU A 367 -23.52 -0.77 9.18
CA LEU A 367 -24.05 -0.90 10.55
C LEU A 367 -23.20 -0.17 11.60
N ILE A 368 -21.99 0.26 11.23
CA ILE A 368 -21.08 1.03 12.08
C ILE A 368 -21.58 2.49 12.17
N PRO A 369 -21.87 3.01 13.36
CA PRO A 369 -22.49 4.33 13.53
C PRO A 369 -21.51 5.51 13.40
N VAL A 370 -20.23 5.27 13.13
CA VAL A 370 -19.16 6.28 13.05
C VAL A 370 -18.55 6.31 11.66
N GLU A 371 -18.76 7.40 10.93
CA GLU A 371 -18.36 7.55 9.53
C GLU A 371 -16.84 7.55 9.33
N ASP A 372 -16.10 8.17 10.26
CA ASP A 372 -14.62 8.20 10.24
C ASP A 372 -14.02 6.78 10.24
N GLU A 373 -14.65 5.85 10.97
CA GLU A 373 -14.19 4.46 11.03
C GLU A 373 -14.51 3.68 9.75
N LYS A 374 -15.60 4.01 9.03
CA LYS A 374 -15.88 3.42 7.71
C LYS A 374 -14.79 3.80 6.72
N GLY A 375 -14.47 5.10 6.62
CA GLY A 375 -13.39 5.58 5.76
C GLY A 375 -12.03 4.98 6.15
N ARG A 376 -11.81 4.74 7.44
CA ARG A 376 -10.61 4.05 7.93
C ARG A 376 -10.52 2.60 7.45
N ILE A 377 -11.59 1.82 7.61
CA ILE A 377 -11.66 0.43 7.14
C ILE A 377 -11.39 0.37 5.64
N GLU A 378 -12.03 1.25 4.86
CA GLU A 378 -11.81 1.33 3.42
C GLU A 378 -10.35 1.66 3.07
N ASN A 379 -9.76 2.66 3.73
CA ASN A 379 -8.36 3.02 3.52
C ASN A 379 -7.40 1.87 3.90
N PHE A 380 -7.71 1.12 4.96
CA PHE A 380 -6.87 0.00 5.40
C PHE A 380 -6.97 -1.19 4.44
N ILE A 381 -8.18 -1.51 3.95
CA ILE A 381 -8.39 -2.48 2.88
C ILE A 381 -7.66 -2.06 1.61
N ASP A 382 -7.74 -0.77 1.23
CA ASP A 382 -7.06 -0.25 0.04
C ASP A 382 -5.54 -0.39 0.15
N LYS A 383 -4.97 -0.05 1.30
CA LYS A 383 -3.53 -0.25 1.55
C LYS A 383 -3.13 -1.72 1.46
N ARG A 384 -3.97 -2.64 1.95
CA ARG A 384 -3.71 -4.09 1.97
C ARG A 384 -3.84 -4.76 0.62
N ILE A 385 -4.87 -4.41 -0.14
CA ILE A 385 -5.05 -4.93 -1.48
C ILE A 385 -3.92 -4.41 -2.39
N ASN A 386 -3.44 -3.20 -2.13
CA ASN A 386 -2.29 -2.62 -2.82
C ASN A 386 -0.93 -2.98 -2.16
N SER A 387 -0.89 -3.82 -1.12
CA SER A 387 0.34 -4.17 -0.38
C SER A 387 1.10 -5.35 -0.96
N ASP A 388 0.80 -5.78 -2.20
CA ASP A 388 1.61 -6.78 -2.92
C ASP A 388 3.08 -6.31 -3.14
N PHE A 389 3.38 -5.05 -2.79
CA PHE A 389 4.72 -4.50 -2.72
C PHE A 389 5.51 -5.03 -1.50
N ASP A 390 6.08 -6.22 -1.65
CA ASP A 390 7.17 -6.70 -0.81
C ASP A 390 8.51 -6.40 -1.50
N VAL A 391 9.25 -5.43 -0.95
CA VAL A 391 10.55 -5.02 -1.51
C VAL A 391 11.56 -6.17 -1.57
N TYR A 392 11.54 -7.11 -0.62
CA TYR A 392 12.48 -8.23 -0.62
C TYR A 392 12.14 -9.22 -1.72
N LYS A 393 10.84 -9.48 -1.95
CA LYS A 393 10.37 -10.28 -3.09
C LYS A 393 10.71 -9.61 -4.42
N ILE A 394 10.48 -8.29 -4.54
CA ILE A 394 10.85 -7.52 -5.73
C ILE A 394 12.35 -7.61 -6.00
N ARG A 395 13.19 -7.59 -4.96
CA ARG A 395 14.64 -7.70 -5.14
C ARG A 395 15.08 -9.03 -5.72
N GLU A 396 14.34 -10.12 -5.52
CA GLU A 396 14.62 -11.43 -6.13
C GLU A 396 14.60 -11.35 -7.66
N ASP A 397 13.81 -10.44 -8.23
CA ASP A 397 13.77 -10.19 -9.67
C ASP A 397 15.05 -9.55 -10.21
N PHE A 398 15.94 -9.02 -9.36
CA PHE A 398 17.17 -8.33 -9.76
C PHE A 398 18.42 -9.16 -9.42
N PRO A 399 18.92 -10.02 -10.34
CA PRO A 399 20.06 -10.89 -10.07
C PRO A 399 21.32 -10.17 -9.56
N ILE A 400 21.57 -8.94 -10.03
CA ILE A 400 22.74 -8.15 -9.63
C ILE A 400 22.66 -7.63 -8.18
N LEU A 401 21.45 -7.49 -7.63
CA LEU A 401 21.21 -7.03 -6.25
C LEU A 401 21.24 -8.18 -5.23
N GLN A 402 21.43 -9.43 -5.69
CA GLN A 402 21.63 -10.60 -4.85
C GLN A 402 23.09 -10.72 -4.35
N GLY A 403 24.00 -9.88 -4.86
CA GLY A 403 25.36 -9.76 -4.37
C GLY A 403 25.48 -8.77 -3.21
N ASP A 404 26.70 -8.57 -2.72
CA ASP A 404 26.99 -7.74 -1.54
C ASP A 404 27.03 -6.22 -1.83
N TYR A 405 26.46 -5.74 -2.93
CA TYR A 405 26.52 -4.32 -3.30
C TYR A 405 25.28 -3.57 -2.82
N VAL A 406 25.51 -2.45 -2.11
CA VAL A 406 24.46 -1.48 -1.78
C VAL A 406 24.38 -0.45 -2.89
N TYR A 407 23.44 -0.63 -3.82
CA TYR A 407 23.36 0.18 -5.05
C TYR A 407 22.47 1.42 -4.88
N LEU A 408 23.10 2.60 -4.72
CA LEU A 408 22.45 3.89 -4.48
C LEU A 408 22.75 4.93 -5.58
N ASP A 409 22.80 4.47 -6.84
CA ASP A 409 23.08 5.32 -8.01
C ASP A 409 22.06 5.14 -9.16
N SER A 410 20.81 4.82 -8.81
CA SER A 410 19.73 4.52 -9.76
C SER A 410 19.38 5.70 -10.69
N ALA A 411 19.59 6.95 -10.26
CA ALA A 411 19.37 8.13 -11.10
C ALA A 411 20.42 8.28 -12.21
N ALA A 412 21.55 7.55 -12.14
CA ALA A 412 22.45 7.39 -13.27
C ALA A 412 21.98 6.29 -14.21
N THR A 413 21.71 5.11 -13.68
CA THR A 413 21.09 3.98 -14.38
C THR A 413 20.49 3.04 -13.33
N SER A 414 19.30 2.52 -13.58
CA SER A 414 18.70 1.52 -12.68
C SER A 414 19.23 0.11 -12.99
N GLN A 415 19.02 -0.81 -12.05
CA GLN A 415 19.22 -2.25 -12.30
C GLN A 415 18.07 -2.85 -13.11
N LYS A 416 18.27 -4.07 -13.63
CA LYS A 416 17.38 -4.69 -14.64
C LYS A 416 16.76 -5.93 -14.01
N PRO A 417 15.43 -6.05 -13.98
CA PRO A 417 14.80 -7.26 -13.51
C PRO A 417 14.99 -8.36 -14.56
N LYS A 418 14.94 -9.62 -14.12
CA LYS A 418 15.15 -10.80 -14.96
C LYS A 418 14.18 -10.85 -16.14
N GLN A 419 12.93 -10.42 -15.93
CA GLN A 419 11.86 -10.31 -16.90
C GLN A 419 12.29 -9.48 -18.12
N VAL A 420 12.92 -8.33 -17.89
CA VAL A 420 13.42 -7.45 -18.95
C VAL A 420 14.56 -8.12 -19.72
N THR A 421 15.53 -8.71 -19.01
CA THR A 421 16.65 -9.38 -19.68
C THR A 421 16.21 -10.62 -20.46
N ASP A 422 15.23 -11.37 -19.93
CA ASP A 422 14.67 -12.55 -20.55
C ASP A 422 13.87 -12.17 -21.81
N ALA A 423 13.16 -11.04 -21.82
CA ALA A 423 12.46 -10.54 -23.00
C ALA A 423 13.42 -10.20 -24.15
N VAL A 424 14.57 -9.58 -23.84
CA VAL A 424 15.63 -9.32 -24.83
C VAL A 424 16.24 -10.62 -25.35
N ILE A 425 16.53 -11.57 -24.45
CA ILE A 425 17.06 -12.89 -24.81
C ILE A 425 16.07 -13.64 -25.72
N ASP A 426 14.78 -13.63 -25.36
CA ASP A 426 13.71 -14.25 -26.13
C ASP A 426 13.61 -13.68 -27.54
N PHE A 427 13.68 -12.35 -27.70
CA PHE A 427 13.71 -11.71 -29.01
C PHE A 427 14.84 -12.25 -29.88
N TYR A 428 16.06 -12.33 -29.35
CA TYR A 428 17.17 -12.85 -30.13
C TYR A 428 17.06 -14.34 -30.46
N ASN A 429 16.47 -15.13 -29.55
CA ASN A 429 16.33 -16.57 -29.74
C ASN A 429 15.18 -16.95 -30.70
N ARG A 430 14.15 -16.10 -30.84
CA ARG A 430 12.91 -16.48 -31.54
C ARG A 430 12.48 -15.55 -32.66
N SER A 431 12.82 -14.27 -32.58
CA SER A 431 12.26 -13.22 -33.44
C SER A 431 13.32 -12.41 -34.18
N ASN A 432 14.61 -12.75 -34.08
CA ASN A 432 15.68 -11.95 -34.69
C ASN A 432 15.63 -11.95 -36.23
N ALA A 433 15.12 -10.86 -36.77
CA ALA A 433 15.23 -10.45 -38.16
C ALA A 433 15.24 -8.92 -38.22
N ASN A 434 15.57 -8.35 -39.39
CA ASN A 434 15.51 -6.90 -39.56
C ASN A 434 14.03 -6.47 -39.69
N PRO A 435 13.50 -5.62 -38.79
CA PRO A 435 12.12 -5.13 -38.89
C PRO A 435 11.88 -4.33 -40.18
N LEU A 436 10.61 -4.12 -40.53
CA LEU A 436 10.13 -3.21 -41.58
C LEU A 436 10.52 -3.56 -43.03
N ARG A 437 11.39 -4.56 -43.24
CA ARG A 437 11.99 -4.86 -44.56
C ARG A 437 11.53 -6.16 -45.21
N GLY A 438 11.09 -7.14 -44.43
CA GLY A 438 10.82 -8.49 -44.89
C GLY A 438 9.34 -8.82 -44.91
N LEU A 439 8.95 -9.64 -45.89
CA LEU A 439 7.60 -10.20 -46.00
C LEU A 439 7.52 -11.65 -45.48
N TYR A 440 8.59 -12.12 -44.83
CA TYR A 440 8.67 -13.46 -44.25
C TYR A 440 8.41 -13.42 -42.75
N ASP A 441 7.90 -14.52 -42.21
CA ASP A 441 7.36 -14.63 -40.85
C ASP A 441 8.26 -14.03 -39.76
N LEU A 442 9.58 -14.31 -39.78
CA LEU A 442 10.50 -13.76 -38.78
C LEU A 442 10.63 -12.24 -38.84
N SER A 443 10.61 -11.62 -40.02
CA SER A 443 10.69 -10.15 -40.14
C SER A 443 9.36 -9.49 -39.80
N ILE A 444 8.24 -10.16 -40.07
CA ILE A 444 6.91 -9.72 -39.63
C ILE A 444 6.86 -9.75 -38.10
N ASP A 445 7.20 -10.86 -37.46
CA ASP A 445 7.22 -11.00 -36.00
C ASP A 445 8.18 -9.99 -35.33
N ALA A 446 9.37 -9.77 -35.90
CA ALA A 446 10.30 -8.74 -35.42
C ALA A 446 9.70 -7.32 -35.50
N THR A 447 8.92 -7.05 -36.55
CA THR A 447 8.23 -5.77 -36.77
C THR A 447 7.10 -5.58 -35.79
N ASP A 448 6.26 -6.60 -35.62
CA ASP A 448 5.11 -6.56 -34.72
C ASP A 448 5.59 -6.30 -33.29
N ARG A 449 6.60 -7.04 -32.80
CA ARG A 449 7.15 -6.82 -31.45
C ARG A 449 7.78 -5.44 -31.25
N TYR A 450 8.40 -4.87 -32.29
CA TYR A 450 8.97 -3.53 -32.24
C TYR A 450 7.87 -2.45 -32.20
N GLU A 451 6.80 -2.64 -32.96
CA GLU A 451 5.65 -1.74 -33.00
C GLU A 451 4.75 -1.87 -31.76
N ASP A 452 4.63 -3.06 -31.18
CA ASP A 452 3.98 -3.30 -29.89
C ASP A 452 4.71 -2.58 -28.76
N ALA A 453 6.05 -2.56 -28.79
CA ALA A 453 6.83 -1.76 -27.85
C ALA A 453 6.54 -0.26 -28.00
N ARG A 454 6.30 0.21 -29.22
CA ARG A 454 5.93 1.60 -29.48
C ARG A 454 4.55 1.93 -28.92
N GLU A 455 3.58 1.04 -29.12
CA GLU A 455 2.25 1.17 -28.54
C GLU A 455 2.31 1.19 -27.00
N ALA A 456 3.07 0.26 -26.40
CA ALA A 456 3.27 0.21 -24.96
C ALA A 456 3.84 1.52 -24.39
N VAL A 457 4.77 2.15 -25.11
CA VAL A 457 5.30 3.47 -24.76
C VAL A 457 4.24 4.56 -24.89
N ALA A 458 3.46 4.57 -25.97
CA ALA A 458 2.40 5.56 -26.16
C ALA A 458 1.37 5.52 -25.02
N ASP A 459 0.91 4.32 -24.68
CA ASP A 459 -0.01 4.07 -23.57
C ASP A 459 0.59 4.49 -22.22
N PHE A 460 1.87 4.18 -22.00
CA PHE A 460 2.53 4.43 -20.72
C PHE A 460 2.66 5.91 -20.36
N ILE A 461 2.76 6.79 -21.37
CA ILE A 461 2.91 8.24 -21.17
C ILE A 461 1.65 9.03 -21.53
N GLY A 462 0.55 8.35 -21.85
CA GLY A 462 -0.72 8.99 -22.23
C GLY A 462 -0.74 9.66 -23.61
N ALA A 463 0.14 9.26 -24.53
CA ALA A 463 0.10 9.76 -25.91
C ALA A 463 -1.20 9.33 -26.64
N SER A 464 -1.56 10.01 -27.73
CA SER A 464 -2.81 9.70 -28.46
C SER A 464 -2.59 8.64 -29.54
N SER A 465 -1.35 8.45 -29.97
CA SER A 465 -1.00 7.50 -31.01
C SER A 465 0.45 7.09 -30.91
N LYS A 466 0.77 5.82 -31.22
CA LYS A 466 2.15 5.39 -31.43
C LYS A 466 2.89 6.16 -32.53
N LYS A 467 2.20 6.84 -33.46
CA LYS A 467 2.85 7.72 -34.46
C LYS A 467 3.56 8.92 -33.84
N GLU A 468 3.22 9.26 -32.60
CA GLU A 468 3.84 10.35 -31.82
C GLU A 468 5.14 9.91 -31.13
N ILE A 469 5.49 8.62 -31.21
CA ILE A 469 6.60 8.02 -30.49
C ILE A 469 7.74 7.70 -31.46
N VAL A 470 8.89 8.31 -31.26
CA VAL A 470 10.13 8.05 -32.00
C VAL A 470 11.13 7.37 -31.07
N PHE A 471 11.66 6.22 -31.48
CA PHE A 471 12.74 5.57 -30.75
C PHE A 471 14.09 6.20 -31.10
N THR A 472 14.90 6.40 -30.06
CA THR A 472 16.26 6.92 -30.14
C THR A 472 17.18 6.09 -29.26
N ARG A 473 18.47 6.41 -29.18
CA ARG A 473 19.41 5.75 -28.27
C ARG A 473 19.19 6.13 -26.80
N ASN A 474 18.75 7.36 -26.53
CA ASN A 474 18.58 7.93 -25.18
C ASN A 474 17.89 9.31 -25.23
N THR A 475 17.52 9.86 -24.06
CA THR A 475 17.01 11.23 -23.91
C THR A 475 17.89 12.26 -24.62
N SER A 476 19.22 12.12 -24.56
CA SER A 476 20.13 13.08 -25.17
C SER A 476 19.97 13.15 -26.68
N GLU A 477 19.82 12.01 -27.36
CA GLU A 477 19.54 11.98 -28.79
C GLU A 477 18.15 12.54 -29.10
N SER A 478 17.13 12.20 -28.31
CA SER A 478 15.77 12.75 -28.43
C SER A 478 15.76 14.28 -28.38
N LEU A 479 16.44 14.88 -27.40
CA LEU A 479 16.53 16.33 -27.26
C LEU A 479 17.35 16.97 -28.39
N ASN A 480 18.40 16.30 -28.88
CA ASN A 480 19.12 16.76 -30.06
C ASN A 480 18.27 16.68 -31.33
N LEU A 481 17.46 15.64 -31.52
CA LEU A 481 16.53 15.53 -32.63
C LEU A 481 15.62 16.77 -32.66
N VAL A 482 14.99 17.11 -31.52
CA VAL A 482 14.15 18.32 -31.44
C VAL A 482 14.96 19.58 -31.73
N ALA A 483 16.13 19.75 -31.14
CA ALA A 483 16.95 20.94 -31.33
C ALA A 483 17.42 21.12 -32.80
N TYR A 484 17.91 20.06 -33.43
CA TYR A 484 18.44 20.09 -34.80
C TYR A 484 17.34 20.13 -35.86
N SER A 485 16.22 19.46 -35.63
CA SER A 485 15.12 19.43 -36.59
C SER A 485 14.16 20.60 -36.37
N TYR A 486 13.46 20.62 -35.22
CA TYR A 486 12.49 21.67 -34.91
C TYR A 486 13.17 23.01 -34.62
N GLY A 487 14.17 23.02 -33.72
CA GLY A 487 14.83 24.25 -33.26
C GLY A 487 15.49 25.02 -34.40
N LEU A 488 16.29 24.35 -35.23
CA LEU A 488 16.92 24.99 -36.40
C LEU A 488 15.92 25.38 -37.50
N SER A 489 14.70 24.86 -37.51
CA SER A 489 13.70 25.24 -38.53
C SER A 489 12.81 26.39 -38.08
N ASN A 490 12.60 26.55 -36.76
CA ASN A 490 11.60 27.47 -36.22
C ASN A 490 12.16 28.66 -35.44
N VAL A 491 13.44 28.62 -35.04
CA VAL A 491 14.09 29.73 -34.33
C VAL A 491 14.82 30.66 -35.31
N ASN A 492 14.59 31.96 -35.16
CA ASN A 492 15.18 33.03 -35.98
C ASN A 492 16.07 33.97 -35.15
N GLU A 493 16.77 34.88 -35.84
CA GLU A 493 17.61 35.89 -35.20
C GLU A 493 16.78 36.80 -34.28
N GLY A 494 17.22 36.92 -33.02
CA GLY A 494 16.55 37.71 -32.00
C GLY A 494 15.42 37.03 -31.21
N ASP A 495 15.03 35.81 -31.59
CA ASP A 495 14.11 34.97 -30.80
C ASP A 495 14.76 34.54 -29.47
N GLU A 496 13.95 34.07 -28.53
CA GLU A 496 14.39 33.59 -27.21
C GLU A 496 14.13 32.08 -27.05
N ILE A 497 15.11 31.38 -26.48
CA ILE A 497 14.96 30.01 -25.97
C ILE A 497 15.13 30.11 -24.45
N VAL A 498 14.12 29.66 -23.70
CA VAL A 498 14.14 29.66 -22.24
C VAL A 498 14.45 28.25 -21.76
N THR A 499 15.33 28.13 -20.78
CA THR A 499 15.65 26.88 -20.07
C THR A 499 15.94 27.18 -18.60
N THR A 500 16.41 26.23 -17.80
CA THR A 500 16.81 26.48 -16.39
C THR A 500 18.25 26.09 -16.13
N ILE A 501 18.88 26.71 -15.14
CA ILE A 501 20.20 26.26 -14.66
C ILE A 501 20.15 24.84 -14.07
N MET A 502 18.96 24.34 -13.72
CA MET A 502 18.74 22.99 -13.21
C MET A 502 18.86 21.90 -14.26
N GLU A 503 18.95 22.25 -15.55
CA GLU A 503 18.98 21.27 -16.62
C GLU A 503 20.20 20.36 -16.57
N HIS A 504 19.95 19.10 -16.91
CA HIS A 504 21.00 18.21 -17.35
C HIS A 504 21.63 18.75 -18.64
N HIS A 505 22.94 18.55 -18.84
CA HIS A 505 23.67 19.05 -20.02
C HIS A 505 23.03 18.66 -21.34
N SER A 506 22.37 17.50 -21.40
CA SER A 506 21.62 17.05 -22.58
C SER A 506 20.42 17.91 -22.96
N ASN A 507 19.81 18.62 -22.01
CA ASN A 507 18.74 19.57 -22.26
C ASN A 507 19.22 21.03 -22.14
N MET A 508 20.53 21.27 -22.26
CA MET A 508 21.12 22.61 -22.22
C MET A 508 22.01 22.87 -23.45
N LEU A 509 22.96 21.97 -23.72
CA LEU A 509 23.93 22.14 -24.81
C LEU A 509 23.29 22.20 -26.21
N PRO A 510 22.23 21.41 -26.54
CA PRO A 510 21.58 21.53 -27.84
C PRO A 510 20.98 22.93 -28.06
N TRP A 511 20.41 23.53 -27.01
CA TRP A 511 19.83 24.87 -27.09
C TRP A 511 20.88 25.97 -27.17
N GLN A 512 22.03 25.81 -26.50
CA GLN A 512 23.17 26.69 -26.70
C GLN A 512 23.64 26.68 -28.17
N MET A 513 23.65 25.50 -28.80
CA MET A 513 24.00 25.36 -30.22
C MET A 513 22.97 26.05 -31.12
N VAL A 514 21.67 25.80 -30.91
CA VAL A 514 20.60 26.45 -31.68
C VAL A 514 20.66 27.97 -31.53
N ALA A 515 20.74 28.47 -30.29
CA ALA A 515 20.81 29.88 -29.99
C ALA A 515 22.00 30.55 -30.69
N LYS A 516 23.19 29.94 -30.61
CA LYS A 516 24.39 30.44 -31.29
C LYS A 516 24.23 30.43 -32.82
N THR A 517 23.70 29.35 -33.39
CA THR A 517 23.57 29.17 -34.85
C THR A 517 22.53 30.12 -35.44
N LYS A 518 21.42 30.34 -34.73
CA LYS A 518 20.32 31.20 -35.16
C LYS A 518 20.46 32.64 -34.68
N LYS A 519 21.47 32.95 -33.87
CA LYS A 519 21.63 34.22 -33.16
C LYS A 519 20.38 34.57 -32.33
N ALA A 520 19.77 33.55 -31.75
CA ALA A 520 18.74 33.70 -30.73
C ALA A 520 19.40 33.89 -29.36
N LYS A 521 18.62 34.33 -28.39
CA LYS A 521 19.05 34.48 -27.00
C LYS A 521 18.69 33.23 -26.21
N LEU A 522 19.62 32.76 -25.39
CA LEU A 522 19.35 31.71 -24.41
C LEU A 522 19.15 32.36 -23.04
N ILE A 523 18.00 32.10 -22.43
CA ILE A 523 17.56 32.67 -21.15
C ILE A 523 17.44 31.54 -20.14
N TYR A 524 17.97 31.75 -18.93
CA TYR A 524 17.94 30.75 -17.86
C TYR A 524 17.02 31.18 -16.72
N LEU A 525 16.09 30.30 -16.34
CA LEU A 525 15.32 30.35 -15.11
C LEU A 525 16.20 29.84 -13.96
N GLU A 526 16.15 30.54 -12.83
CA GLU A 526 16.88 30.20 -11.62
C GLU A 526 15.91 29.75 -10.53
N PRO A 527 16.14 28.60 -9.87
CA PRO A 527 15.34 28.20 -8.72
C PRO A 527 15.73 28.99 -7.48
N ASN A 528 14.88 28.94 -6.46
CA ASN A 528 15.29 29.31 -5.10
C ASN A 528 16.18 28.22 -4.47
N LYS A 529 16.62 28.42 -3.22
CA LYS A 529 17.52 27.48 -2.52
C LYS A 529 16.92 26.09 -2.28
N GLU A 530 15.60 25.95 -2.30
CA GLU A 530 14.93 24.64 -2.19
C GLU A 530 14.84 23.92 -3.54
N GLY A 531 15.26 24.56 -4.64
CA GLY A 531 15.13 24.01 -5.99
C GLY A 531 13.80 24.32 -6.66
N VAL A 532 13.01 25.26 -6.15
CA VAL A 532 11.70 25.61 -6.72
C VAL A 532 11.84 26.79 -7.68
N ILE A 533 11.34 26.63 -8.91
CA ILE A 533 11.18 27.73 -9.88
C ILE A 533 9.87 28.45 -9.58
N GLU A 534 9.96 29.67 -9.06
CA GLU A 534 8.80 30.45 -8.66
C GLU A 534 8.02 31.02 -9.85
N LYS A 535 6.72 31.27 -9.66
CA LYS A 535 5.86 31.80 -10.72
C LYS A 535 6.37 33.12 -11.32
N SER A 536 6.82 34.04 -10.47
CA SER A 536 7.38 35.31 -10.91
C SER A 536 8.63 35.15 -11.78
N GLU A 537 9.39 34.07 -11.58
CA GLU A 537 10.61 33.80 -12.33
C GLU A 537 10.28 33.49 -13.79
N TYR A 538 9.42 32.51 -14.04
CA TYR A 538 9.06 32.15 -15.41
C TYR A 538 8.17 33.19 -16.09
N GLU A 539 7.28 33.88 -15.36
CA GLU A 539 6.44 34.93 -15.95
C GLU A 539 7.27 36.13 -16.44
N SER A 540 8.39 36.43 -15.77
CA SER A 540 9.27 37.55 -16.13
C SER A 540 10.21 37.25 -17.29
N LYS A 541 10.55 35.97 -17.52
CA LYS A 541 11.57 35.53 -18.49
C LYS A 541 10.99 34.87 -19.74
N ILE A 542 9.77 34.34 -19.69
CA ILE A 542 9.05 33.84 -20.86
C ILE A 542 8.24 35.00 -21.46
N THR A 543 8.64 35.45 -22.65
CA THR A 543 8.11 36.63 -23.32
C THR A 543 7.48 36.27 -24.68
N ASP A 544 6.87 37.24 -25.36
CA ASP A 544 6.32 37.03 -26.71
C ASP A 544 7.42 36.74 -27.77
N LYS A 545 8.71 36.88 -27.41
CA LYS A 545 9.86 36.46 -28.24
C LYS A 545 10.28 35.02 -28.00
N THR A 546 9.80 34.40 -26.94
CA THR A 546 10.14 33.02 -26.61
C THR A 546 9.53 32.08 -27.64
N LYS A 547 10.36 31.21 -28.22
CA LYS A 547 9.91 30.18 -29.19
C LYS A 547 9.95 28.78 -28.62
N ILE A 548 10.86 28.53 -27.68
CA ILE A 548 11.07 27.23 -27.06
C ILE A 548 11.29 27.45 -25.56
N VAL A 549 10.57 26.68 -24.75
CA VAL A 549 10.85 26.50 -23.33
C VAL A 549 11.29 25.05 -23.13
N ALA A 550 12.54 24.84 -22.71
CA ALA A 550 13.10 23.52 -22.47
C ALA A 550 13.35 23.30 -20.98
N ILE A 551 12.65 22.33 -20.38
CA ILE A 551 12.63 22.14 -18.94
C ILE A 551 12.63 20.66 -18.54
N GLY A 552 13.43 20.29 -17.55
CA GLY A 552 13.42 18.98 -16.92
C GLY A 552 12.25 18.86 -15.95
N HIS A 553 11.54 17.74 -16.01
CA HIS A 553 10.39 17.51 -15.13
C HIS A 553 10.83 17.25 -13.69
N VAL A 554 11.90 16.48 -13.49
CA VAL A 554 12.51 16.23 -12.19
C VAL A 554 14.02 16.49 -12.27
N SER A 555 14.56 17.24 -11.32
CA SER A 555 16.01 17.51 -11.25
C SER A 555 16.79 16.25 -10.91
N ASN A 556 17.79 15.89 -11.73
CA ASN A 556 18.67 14.76 -11.45
C ASN A 556 19.69 15.01 -10.32
N VAL A 557 19.75 16.24 -9.81
CA VAL A 557 20.61 16.65 -8.70
C VAL A 557 19.77 16.81 -7.44
N LEU A 558 18.74 17.66 -7.46
CA LEU A 558 17.99 17.96 -6.25
C LEU A 558 16.85 16.97 -5.98
N GLY A 559 16.45 16.18 -6.97
CA GLY A 559 15.31 15.26 -6.85
C GLY A 559 13.94 15.94 -6.86
N VAL A 560 13.89 17.27 -6.98
CA VAL A 560 12.66 18.05 -6.94
C VAL A 560 11.95 18.09 -8.29
N THR A 561 10.62 18.11 -8.25
CA THR A 561 9.75 18.22 -9.42
C THR A 561 9.51 19.69 -9.78
N ASN A 562 9.72 20.05 -11.05
CA ASN A 562 9.43 21.39 -11.57
C ASN A 562 7.94 21.52 -11.93
N PRO A 563 7.34 22.74 -11.84
CA PRO A 563 5.95 23.00 -12.20
C PRO A 563 5.77 23.06 -13.72
N VAL A 564 5.99 21.94 -14.41
CA VAL A 564 6.02 21.86 -15.88
C VAL A 564 4.68 22.24 -16.46
N LYS A 565 3.57 21.80 -15.87
CA LYS A 565 2.22 22.09 -16.37
C LYS A 565 1.93 23.58 -16.37
N GLU A 566 2.22 24.26 -15.26
CA GLU A 566 2.00 25.70 -15.12
C GLU A 566 2.92 26.50 -16.07
N ILE A 567 4.17 26.07 -16.21
CA ILE A 567 5.12 26.68 -17.15
C ILE A 567 4.66 26.47 -18.59
N ALA A 568 4.15 25.28 -18.93
CA ALA A 568 3.65 24.96 -20.26
C ALA A 568 2.44 25.81 -20.62
N GLU A 569 1.46 25.90 -19.73
CA GLU A 569 0.28 26.76 -19.91
C GLU A 569 0.66 28.22 -20.15
N TYR A 570 1.67 28.73 -19.43
CA TYR A 570 2.15 30.10 -19.63
C TYR A 570 2.93 30.25 -20.94
N ALA A 571 3.81 29.30 -21.27
CA ALA A 571 4.60 29.29 -22.51
C ALA A 571 3.71 29.26 -23.75
N HIS A 572 2.66 28.43 -23.76
CA HIS A 572 1.70 28.36 -24.85
C HIS A 572 0.93 29.66 -25.04
N LYS A 573 0.57 30.37 -23.96
CA LYS A 573 -0.03 31.73 -24.05
C LYS A 573 0.91 32.73 -24.71
N LYS A 574 2.22 32.49 -24.66
CA LYS A 574 3.26 33.30 -25.32
C LYS A 574 3.62 32.80 -26.72
N GLY A 575 3.01 31.71 -27.18
CA GLY A 575 3.26 31.11 -28.50
C GLY A 575 4.58 30.33 -28.58
N ALA A 576 5.17 29.97 -27.45
CA ALA A 576 6.33 29.09 -27.38
C ALA A 576 5.88 27.63 -27.27
N ILE A 577 6.66 26.71 -27.84
CA ILE A 577 6.50 25.28 -27.55
C ILE A 577 7.27 24.86 -26.29
N VAL A 578 6.92 23.71 -25.73
CA VAL A 578 7.50 23.18 -24.50
C VAL A 578 8.17 21.83 -24.76
N VAL A 579 9.46 21.75 -24.45
CA VAL A 579 10.26 20.53 -24.54
C VAL A 579 10.58 20.05 -23.13
N VAL A 580 10.08 18.87 -22.77
CA VAL A 580 10.19 18.31 -21.42
C VAL A 580 11.24 17.19 -21.38
N ASP A 581 12.25 17.34 -20.53
CA ASP A 581 13.15 16.23 -20.16
C ASP A 581 12.52 15.42 -19.03
N GLY A 582 11.97 14.26 -19.39
CA GLY A 582 11.31 13.33 -18.50
C GLY A 582 12.22 12.21 -17.97
N ALA A 583 13.54 12.30 -18.14
CA ALA A 583 14.45 11.20 -17.85
C ALA A 583 14.42 10.74 -16.38
N GLN A 584 14.08 11.64 -15.45
CA GLN A 584 13.90 11.30 -14.04
C GLN A 584 12.42 11.20 -13.62
N SER A 585 11.46 11.81 -14.32
CA SER A 585 10.06 11.65 -13.92
C SER A 585 9.51 10.27 -14.30
N THR A 586 9.81 9.81 -15.52
CA THR A 586 9.30 8.56 -16.09
C THR A 586 9.49 7.31 -15.22
N PRO A 587 10.63 7.12 -14.51
CA PRO A 587 10.77 5.98 -13.60
C PRO A 587 10.05 6.10 -12.25
N HIS A 588 9.63 7.31 -11.83
CA HIS A 588 9.22 7.59 -10.44
C HIS A 588 7.76 8.02 -10.29
N MET A 589 7.08 8.38 -11.39
CA MET A 589 5.68 8.84 -11.35
C MET A 589 4.95 8.58 -12.67
N GLU A 590 3.61 8.55 -12.59
CA GLU A 590 2.75 8.51 -13.77
C GLU A 590 2.94 9.76 -14.64
N ILE A 591 2.90 9.55 -15.96
CA ILE A 591 3.08 10.61 -16.95
C ILE A 591 1.85 10.63 -17.86
N ASP A 592 1.24 11.79 -17.99
CA ASP A 592 0.33 12.12 -19.10
C ASP A 592 0.90 13.34 -19.82
N VAL A 593 1.48 13.12 -21.00
CA VAL A 593 2.12 14.17 -21.79
C VAL A 593 1.14 15.26 -22.24
N LYS A 594 -0.15 14.95 -22.35
CA LYS A 594 -1.20 15.91 -22.73
C LYS A 594 -1.58 16.75 -21.54
N ASP A 595 -1.78 16.13 -20.37
CA ASP A 595 -2.08 16.86 -19.13
C ASP A 595 -0.92 17.79 -18.73
N LEU A 596 0.33 17.35 -18.93
CA LEU A 596 1.53 18.17 -18.73
C LEU A 596 1.62 19.35 -19.71
N GLY A 597 0.91 19.32 -20.83
CA GLY A 597 1.06 20.30 -21.90
C GLY A 597 2.40 20.20 -22.63
N ALA A 598 3.02 19.01 -22.69
CA ALA A 598 4.27 18.82 -23.40
C ALA A 598 4.04 18.80 -24.92
N ASP A 599 4.80 19.61 -25.67
CA ASP A 599 4.84 19.51 -27.13
C ASP A 599 5.84 18.44 -27.58
N PHE A 600 6.92 18.29 -26.81
CA PHE A 600 7.89 17.20 -26.89
C PHE A 600 8.21 16.69 -25.50
N PHE A 601 8.39 15.39 -25.34
CA PHE A 601 8.78 14.75 -24.08
C PHE A 601 9.82 13.66 -24.33
N ALA A 602 10.96 13.72 -23.65
CA ALA A 602 12.09 12.81 -23.89
C ALA A 602 12.46 12.01 -22.64
N PHE A 603 12.71 10.70 -22.79
CA PHE A 603 13.21 9.86 -21.69
C PHE A 603 14.12 8.73 -22.18
N SER A 604 14.84 8.12 -21.22
CA SER A 604 15.81 7.04 -21.46
C SER A 604 15.34 5.76 -20.78
N GLY A 605 15.33 4.65 -21.51
CA GLY A 605 14.95 3.34 -20.96
C GLY A 605 15.85 2.90 -19.80
N HIS A 606 17.16 3.16 -19.88
CA HIS A 606 18.12 2.67 -18.88
C HIS A 606 17.93 3.22 -17.45
N LYS A 607 17.13 4.28 -17.27
CA LYS A 607 16.75 4.78 -15.94
C LYS A 607 15.47 4.15 -15.40
N MET A 608 14.67 3.52 -16.27
CA MET A 608 13.41 2.85 -15.96
C MET A 608 13.49 1.35 -16.26
N LEU A 609 14.51 0.68 -15.72
CA LEU A 609 14.72 -0.78 -15.77
C LEU A 609 15.07 -1.38 -17.14
N ALA A 610 14.84 -0.66 -18.24
CA ALA A 610 15.08 -1.15 -19.60
C ALA A 610 16.57 -1.21 -19.99
N PRO A 611 16.92 -1.85 -21.13
CA PRO A 611 18.29 -1.91 -21.62
C PRO A 611 18.94 -0.55 -21.88
N MET A 612 20.28 -0.54 -21.91
CA MET A 612 21.04 0.64 -22.35
C MET A 612 21.00 0.74 -23.87
N GLY A 613 20.78 1.94 -24.41
CA GLY A 613 20.78 2.16 -25.86
C GLY A 613 19.40 2.24 -26.50
N ILE A 614 18.34 2.31 -25.68
CA ILE A 614 16.98 2.67 -26.10
C ILE A 614 16.48 3.87 -25.29
N GLY A 615 15.88 4.83 -25.99
CA GLY A 615 15.24 6.01 -25.46
C GLY A 615 14.07 6.42 -26.35
N VAL A 616 13.30 7.39 -25.88
CA VAL A 616 12.03 7.77 -26.49
C VAL A 616 11.97 9.29 -26.61
N LEU A 617 11.52 9.73 -27.77
CA LEU A 617 10.95 11.05 -27.98
C LEU A 617 9.46 10.89 -28.28
N TYR A 618 8.63 11.45 -27.41
CA TYR A 618 7.27 11.84 -27.79
C TYR A 618 7.30 13.23 -28.43
N GLY A 619 6.52 13.42 -29.48
CA GLY A 619 6.22 14.73 -30.03
C GLY A 619 4.80 14.76 -30.58
N ARG A 620 4.12 15.90 -30.42
CA ARG A 620 2.78 16.09 -31.02
C ARG A 620 2.84 15.81 -32.52
N LEU A 621 1.88 15.05 -33.01
CA LEU A 621 1.87 14.54 -34.38
C LEU A 621 2.08 15.66 -35.42
N GLU A 622 1.35 16.77 -35.29
CA GLU A 622 1.42 17.91 -36.20
C GLU A 622 2.78 18.62 -36.22
N LEU A 623 3.56 18.54 -35.12
CA LEU A 623 4.91 19.11 -35.05
C LEU A 623 5.91 18.15 -35.69
N LEU A 624 5.80 16.85 -35.38
CA LEU A 624 6.64 15.81 -35.98
C LEU A 624 6.49 15.77 -37.49
N GLU A 625 5.29 15.94 -38.03
CA GLU A 625 5.05 15.98 -39.49
C GLU A 625 5.79 17.14 -40.18
N GLN A 626 5.81 18.32 -39.56
CA GLN A 626 6.44 19.53 -40.11
C GLN A 626 7.97 19.54 -39.98
N MET A 627 8.51 18.77 -39.04
CA MET A 627 9.93 18.68 -38.77
C MET A 627 10.71 18.01 -39.93
N PRO A 628 11.84 18.59 -40.40
CA PRO A 628 12.71 17.91 -41.36
C PRO A 628 13.43 16.71 -40.72
N PRO A 629 13.91 15.72 -41.49
CA PRO A 629 14.65 14.59 -40.92
C PRO A 629 15.88 15.01 -40.10
N PHE A 630 16.17 14.26 -39.05
CA PHE A 630 17.33 14.50 -38.19
C PHE A 630 18.57 13.76 -38.69
N LEU A 631 18.51 12.43 -38.73
CA LEU A 631 19.49 11.57 -39.40
C LEU A 631 18.92 11.13 -40.74
N VAL A 632 19.77 10.97 -41.74
CA VAL A 632 19.37 10.56 -43.09
C VAL A 632 20.10 9.27 -43.50
N GLY A 633 19.36 8.30 -44.04
CA GLY A 633 19.87 6.96 -44.34
C GLY A 633 18.78 6.03 -44.86
N GLY A 634 18.96 4.71 -44.72
CA GLY A 634 17.89 3.74 -44.99
C GLY A 634 16.74 3.84 -43.98
N GLU A 635 15.64 3.11 -44.23
CA GLU A 635 14.37 3.07 -43.48
C GLU A 635 13.54 4.36 -43.47
N MET A 636 14.18 5.50 -43.25
CA MET A 636 13.51 6.81 -43.12
C MET A 636 13.05 7.44 -44.44
N ILE A 637 13.17 6.72 -45.56
CA ILE A 637 12.87 7.17 -46.93
C ILE A 637 11.60 6.54 -47.47
N GLU A 638 10.95 7.22 -48.42
CA GLU A 638 9.91 6.63 -49.27
C GLU A 638 10.49 6.28 -50.65
N TYR A 639 11.11 7.26 -51.32
CA TYR A 639 11.84 7.08 -52.58
C TYR A 639 13.17 7.81 -52.60
N VAL A 640 14.19 7.20 -53.20
CA VAL A 640 15.53 7.78 -53.40
C VAL A 640 15.89 7.80 -54.89
N THR A 641 16.38 8.95 -55.35
CA THR A 641 16.90 9.19 -56.71
C THR A 641 18.34 9.68 -56.64
N LYS A 642 18.98 9.93 -57.79
CA LYS A 642 20.34 10.53 -57.81
C LYS A 642 20.34 11.98 -57.33
N GLU A 643 19.23 12.71 -57.52
CA GLU A 643 19.10 14.14 -57.27
C GLU A 643 18.48 14.47 -55.91
N GLY A 644 17.80 13.51 -55.26
CA GLY A 644 17.15 13.73 -53.96
C GLY A 644 16.33 12.55 -53.44
N ALA A 645 15.65 12.78 -52.32
CA ALA A 645 14.82 11.77 -51.64
C ALA A 645 13.50 12.37 -51.13
N THR A 646 12.50 11.50 -50.99
CA THR A 646 11.26 11.71 -50.22
C THR A 646 11.32 10.83 -48.98
N TYR A 647 10.68 11.27 -47.89
CA TYR A 647 10.84 10.67 -46.57
C TYR A 647 9.59 9.91 -46.14
N ALA A 648 9.77 8.87 -45.34
CA ALA A 648 8.69 8.07 -44.77
C ALA A 648 7.76 8.93 -43.88
N GLU A 649 6.59 8.40 -43.55
CA GLU A 649 5.72 8.98 -42.53
C GLU A 649 6.40 8.96 -41.14
N VAL A 650 5.87 9.78 -40.24
CA VAL A 650 6.22 9.70 -38.82
C VAL A 650 5.66 8.41 -38.21
N PRO A 651 6.42 7.72 -37.34
CA PRO A 651 7.67 8.16 -36.71
C PRO A 651 8.94 7.78 -37.48
N HIS A 652 8.86 6.87 -38.46
CA HIS A 652 10.01 6.29 -39.16
C HIS A 652 10.89 7.30 -39.91
N LYS A 653 10.34 8.47 -40.29
CA LYS A 653 11.10 9.63 -40.78
C LYS A 653 12.33 9.97 -39.92
N PHE A 654 12.29 9.65 -38.63
CA PHE A 654 13.35 9.98 -37.66
C PHE A 654 14.19 8.78 -37.22
N GLU A 655 13.93 7.58 -37.74
CA GLU A 655 14.57 6.33 -37.34
C GLU A 655 15.47 5.82 -38.47
N ALA A 656 16.54 6.56 -38.76
CA ALA A 656 17.43 6.25 -39.86
C ALA A 656 18.28 4.99 -39.61
N GLY A 657 18.22 4.03 -40.52
CA GLY A 657 18.99 2.78 -40.46
C GLY A 657 18.30 1.67 -39.68
N THR A 658 19.02 0.57 -39.44
CA THR A 658 18.48 -0.57 -38.69
C THR A 658 18.13 -0.15 -37.26
N VAL A 659 16.91 -0.45 -36.83
CA VAL A 659 16.38 -0.08 -35.50
C VAL A 659 16.86 -1.01 -34.38
N ASN A 660 16.85 -0.52 -33.14
CA ASN A 660 17.19 -1.30 -31.96
C ASN A 660 15.98 -2.10 -31.43
N ALA A 661 15.57 -3.13 -32.19
CA ALA A 661 14.33 -3.87 -31.95
C ALA A 661 14.34 -4.65 -30.62
N ALA A 662 15.42 -5.35 -30.32
CA ALA A 662 15.52 -6.18 -29.11
C ALA A 662 15.39 -5.34 -27.83
N ASP A 663 16.02 -4.17 -27.80
CA ASP A 663 15.96 -3.30 -26.63
C ASP A 663 14.64 -2.54 -26.53
N ALA A 664 13.96 -2.27 -27.64
CA ALA A 664 12.58 -1.77 -27.63
C ALA A 664 11.63 -2.78 -26.97
N VAL A 665 11.79 -4.07 -27.28
CA VAL A 665 11.05 -5.15 -26.58
C VAL A 665 11.41 -5.18 -25.10
N GLY A 666 12.68 -5.03 -24.74
CA GLY A 666 13.11 -4.89 -23.34
C GLY A 666 12.49 -3.67 -22.64
N LEU A 667 12.32 -2.55 -23.34
CA LEU A 667 11.62 -1.36 -22.83
C LEU A 667 10.14 -1.61 -22.60
N ALA A 668 9.47 -2.34 -23.50
CA ALA A 668 8.07 -2.72 -23.31
C ALA A 668 7.87 -3.59 -22.06
N GLU A 669 8.74 -4.58 -21.84
CA GLU A 669 8.67 -5.41 -20.63
C GLU A 669 9.02 -4.61 -19.37
N ALA A 670 9.92 -3.62 -19.45
CA ALA A 670 10.24 -2.74 -18.34
C ALA A 670 9.03 -1.86 -17.95
N ILE A 671 8.31 -1.33 -18.93
CA ILE A 671 7.05 -0.60 -18.73
C ILE A 671 6.03 -1.49 -18.03
N LYS A 672 5.84 -2.71 -18.54
CA LYS A 672 4.92 -3.69 -17.94
C LYS A 672 5.31 -4.02 -16.50
N TYR A 673 6.60 -4.21 -16.23
CA TYR A 673 7.10 -4.46 -14.88
C TYR A 673 6.78 -3.29 -13.93
N ILE A 674 7.05 -2.04 -14.34
CA ILE A 674 6.73 -0.84 -13.55
C ILE A 674 5.22 -0.73 -13.30
N LYS A 675 4.40 -0.98 -14.32
CA LYS A 675 2.93 -0.96 -14.17
C LYS A 675 2.43 -2.02 -13.19
N ASN A 676 3.02 -3.21 -13.20
CA ASN A 676 2.66 -4.29 -12.26
C ASN A 676 3.10 -3.99 -10.82
N VAL A 677 4.21 -3.27 -10.63
CA VAL A 677 4.62 -2.80 -9.29
C VAL A 677 3.71 -1.66 -8.81
N GLY A 678 3.31 -0.77 -9.72
CA GLY A 678 2.42 0.35 -9.46
C GLY A 678 3.14 1.59 -8.90
N PHE A 679 2.86 2.76 -9.47
CA PHE A 679 3.53 4.02 -9.09
C PHE A 679 3.25 4.47 -7.66
N ASN A 680 2.10 4.11 -7.09
CA ASN A 680 1.82 4.38 -5.68
C ASN A 680 2.81 3.65 -4.76
N ALA A 681 3.07 2.37 -5.01
CA ALA A 681 4.00 1.59 -4.22
C ALA A 681 5.44 2.10 -4.39
N ILE A 682 5.85 2.40 -5.62
CA ILE A 682 7.14 3.03 -5.94
C ILE A 682 7.32 4.32 -5.13
N LYS A 683 6.33 5.22 -5.19
CA LYS A 683 6.37 6.51 -4.48
C LYS A 683 6.47 6.33 -2.97
N GLN A 684 5.71 5.41 -2.37
CA GLN A 684 5.75 5.18 -0.93
C GLN A 684 7.12 4.64 -0.48
N GLN A 685 7.68 3.68 -1.21
CA GLN A 685 9.00 3.15 -0.89
C GLN A 685 10.09 4.22 -1.04
N GLU A 686 10.09 4.97 -2.13
CA GLU A 686 11.07 6.04 -2.34
C GLU A 686 10.95 7.13 -1.28
N LEU A 687 9.73 7.49 -0.87
CA LEU A 687 9.49 8.45 0.21
C LEU A 687 10.03 7.96 1.55
N LEU A 688 9.75 6.69 1.91
CA LEU A 688 10.25 6.05 3.13
C LEU A 688 11.78 6.15 3.20
N LEU A 689 12.45 5.73 2.13
CA LEU A 689 13.91 5.69 2.06
C LEU A 689 14.52 7.11 2.02
N THR A 690 13.92 8.02 1.25
CA THR A 690 14.39 9.41 1.15
C THR A 690 14.30 10.11 2.49
N LYS A 691 13.19 9.93 3.22
CA LYS A 691 13.02 10.45 4.58
C LYS A 691 14.13 9.92 5.49
N ARG A 692 14.40 8.61 5.46
CA ARG A 692 15.43 7.98 6.28
C ARG A 692 16.84 8.53 5.97
N VAL A 693 17.18 8.72 4.70
CA VAL A 693 18.45 9.33 4.27
C VAL A 693 18.56 10.77 4.76
N LEU A 694 17.54 11.61 4.51
CA LEU A 694 17.55 13.02 4.88
C LEU A 694 17.68 13.19 6.41
N GLU A 695 16.90 12.46 7.19
CA GLU A 695 16.98 12.48 8.65
C GLU A 695 18.31 11.94 9.17
N GLY A 696 18.87 10.91 8.52
CA GLY A 696 20.16 10.34 8.88
C GLY A 696 21.33 11.30 8.64
N LEU A 697 21.37 11.95 7.48
CA LEU A 697 22.44 12.89 7.12
C LEU A 697 22.38 14.18 7.97
N LYS A 698 21.17 14.69 8.27
CA LYS A 698 20.97 15.90 9.10
C LYS A 698 21.52 15.78 10.53
N LYS A 699 21.82 14.58 11.02
CA LYS A 699 22.42 14.35 12.35
C LYS A 699 23.87 14.82 12.45
N TYR A 700 24.54 15.06 11.32
CA TYR A 700 25.95 15.37 11.26
C TYR A 700 26.17 16.80 10.76
N GLU A 701 26.66 17.68 11.62
CA GLU A 701 26.88 19.11 11.28
C GLU A 701 27.85 19.30 10.11
N PHE A 702 28.78 18.36 9.92
CA PHE A 702 29.74 18.35 8.82
C PHE A 702 29.14 17.88 7.48
N ILE A 703 27.87 17.50 7.42
CA ILE A 703 27.18 17.12 6.18
C ILE A 703 26.20 18.22 5.79
N LYS A 704 26.42 18.78 4.60
CA LYS A 704 25.53 19.78 4.01
C LYS A 704 24.70 19.15 2.90
N VAL A 705 23.40 19.02 3.14
CA VAL A 705 22.41 18.56 2.14
C VAL A 705 21.92 19.77 1.32
N TYR A 706 21.71 19.57 0.01
CA TYR A 706 21.22 20.59 -0.93
C TYR A 706 19.79 20.28 -1.39
N GLY A 707 19.02 21.33 -1.67
CA GLY A 707 17.62 21.23 -2.09
C GLY A 707 16.64 21.36 -0.93
N SER A 708 15.43 20.86 -1.11
CA SER A 708 14.41 20.91 -0.07
C SER A 708 14.78 20.03 1.13
N SER A 709 14.27 20.41 2.29
CA SER A 709 14.42 19.61 3.51
C SER A 709 13.25 18.64 3.75
N ASP A 710 12.21 18.79 2.93
CA ASP A 710 10.96 18.03 2.95
C ASP A 710 11.07 16.79 2.05
N PRO A 711 11.06 15.57 2.59
CA PRO A 711 11.18 14.33 1.82
C PRO A 711 10.11 14.18 0.74
N GLU A 712 8.90 14.73 0.92
CA GLU A 712 7.80 14.58 -0.05
C GLU A 712 8.06 15.33 -1.35
N LYS A 713 8.97 16.31 -1.35
CA LYS A 713 9.37 17.05 -2.55
C LYS A 713 10.42 16.31 -3.39
N HIS A 714 10.93 15.17 -2.94
CA HIS A 714 12.01 14.44 -3.59
C HIS A 714 11.52 13.16 -4.26
N CYS A 715 12.06 12.86 -5.45
CA CYS A 715 11.89 11.58 -6.14
C CYS A 715 13.14 10.70 -5.94
N GLY A 716 13.38 10.24 -4.71
CA GLY A 716 14.45 9.29 -4.41
C GLY A 716 15.89 9.82 -4.48
N ILE A 717 16.11 11.11 -4.76
CA ILE A 717 17.45 11.70 -4.96
C ILE A 717 17.80 12.65 -3.80
N VAL A 718 18.97 12.44 -3.20
CA VAL A 718 19.55 13.30 -2.17
C VAL A 718 20.99 13.66 -2.52
N THR A 719 21.28 14.96 -2.58
CA THR A 719 22.61 15.50 -2.89
C THR A 719 23.21 16.23 -1.70
N PHE A 720 24.48 15.98 -1.41
CA PHE A 720 25.16 16.53 -0.24
C PHE A 720 26.68 16.68 -0.45
N THR A 721 27.33 17.39 0.48
CA THR A 721 28.79 17.47 0.63
C THR A 721 29.20 17.14 2.06
N VAL A 722 30.44 16.70 2.25
CA VAL A 722 31.05 16.40 3.55
C VAL A 722 32.18 17.40 3.80
N ASP A 723 32.13 18.14 4.90
CA ASP A 723 33.09 19.19 5.21
C ASP A 723 34.52 18.62 5.36
N GLY A 724 35.43 19.20 4.58
CA GLY A 724 36.84 18.81 4.54
C GLY A 724 37.15 17.59 3.67
N VAL A 725 36.16 16.92 3.08
CA VAL A 725 36.38 15.72 2.24
C VAL A 725 35.88 15.97 0.83
N HIS A 726 36.73 15.74 -0.18
CA HIS A 726 36.33 15.90 -1.56
C HIS A 726 35.28 14.83 -1.94
N PRO A 727 34.20 15.15 -2.68
CA PRO A 727 33.15 14.19 -3.03
C PRO A 727 33.64 12.88 -3.67
N HIS A 728 34.69 12.94 -4.49
CA HIS A 728 35.31 11.73 -5.05
C HIS A 728 35.97 10.84 -4.00
N ASP A 729 36.54 11.41 -2.93
CA ASP A 729 37.09 10.65 -1.81
C ASP A 729 35.97 10.00 -1.01
N VAL A 730 34.88 10.74 -0.76
CA VAL A 730 33.66 10.19 -0.13
C VAL A 730 33.15 8.97 -0.90
N SER A 731 32.99 9.11 -2.22
CA SER A 731 32.53 8.02 -3.09
C SER A 731 33.51 6.85 -3.12
N THR A 732 34.83 7.10 -3.05
CA THR A 732 35.84 6.04 -3.06
C THR A 732 35.82 5.25 -1.76
N ILE A 733 35.77 5.94 -0.61
CA ILE A 733 35.71 5.32 0.71
C ILE A 733 34.45 4.47 0.86
N LEU A 734 33.28 5.00 0.47
CA LEU A 734 32.03 4.23 0.51
C LEU A 734 32.09 2.98 -0.39
N ASN A 735 32.78 3.06 -1.53
CA ASN A 735 32.93 1.93 -2.43
C ASN A 735 33.84 0.82 -1.87
N GLU A 736 34.76 1.12 -0.94
CA GLU A 736 35.52 0.08 -0.21
C GLU A 736 34.59 -0.81 0.62
N ASP A 737 33.47 -0.26 1.07
CA ASP A 737 32.37 -0.95 1.74
C ASP A 737 31.27 -1.42 0.76
N LYS A 738 31.54 -1.43 -0.55
CA LYS A 738 30.60 -1.82 -1.62
C LYS A 738 29.31 -0.96 -1.70
N ILE A 739 29.33 0.25 -1.17
CA ILE A 739 28.24 1.21 -1.29
C ILE A 739 28.45 2.08 -2.52
N CYS A 740 27.59 1.92 -3.53
CA CYS A 740 27.69 2.62 -4.79
C CYS A 740 26.93 3.94 -4.75
N VAL A 741 27.65 5.06 -4.66
CA VAL A 741 27.12 6.43 -4.82
C VAL A 741 27.80 7.13 -5.99
N ARG A 742 27.28 8.30 -6.37
CA ARG A 742 27.88 9.15 -7.42
C ARG A 742 28.56 10.37 -6.83
N ALA A 743 29.73 10.73 -7.35
CA ALA A 743 30.36 12.02 -7.09
C ALA A 743 30.58 12.81 -8.40
N GLY A 744 30.53 14.14 -8.33
CA GLY A 744 30.79 15.02 -9.47
C GLY A 744 29.75 16.12 -9.62
N ASN A 745 29.68 16.69 -10.83
CA ASN A 745 28.68 17.70 -11.18
C ASN A 745 27.37 17.11 -11.71
N HIS A 746 27.27 15.78 -11.80
CA HIS A 746 26.09 15.04 -12.28
C HIS A 746 25.53 15.54 -13.63
N CYS A 747 26.41 16.05 -14.50
CA CYS A 747 26.05 16.70 -15.76
C CYS A 747 25.08 17.89 -15.60
N ALA A 748 25.18 18.64 -14.51
CA ALA A 748 24.35 19.81 -14.19
C ALA A 748 25.21 20.91 -13.54
N GLN A 749 26.38 21.18 -14.13
CA GLN A 749 27.39 22.08 -13.55
C GLN A 749 26.86 23.49 -13.20
N PRO A 750 26.03 24.17 -14.03
CA PRO A 750 25.47 25.47 -13.66
C PRO A 750 24.63 25.44 -12.36
N LEU A 751 23.88 24.37 -12.12
CA LEU A 751 23.17 24.19 -10.85
C LEU A 751 24.15 24.00 -9.69
N VAL A 752 25.18 23.18 -9.87
CA VAL A 752 26.19 22.93 -8.83
C VAL A 752 26.95 24.22 -8.46
N ASP A 753 27.29 25.03 -9.47
CA ASP A 753 27.90 26.35 -9.28
C ASP A 753 26.95 27.30 -8.53
N PHE A 754 25.65 27.31 -8.86
CA PHE A 754 24.63 28.10 -8.16
C PHE A 754 24.47 27.69 -6.69
N LEU A 755 24.61 26.40 -6.37
CA LEU A 755 24.60 25.89 -5.00
C LEU A 755 25.87 26.25 -4.21
N GLY A 756 26.90 26.79 -4.89
CA GLY A 756 28.17 27.16 -4.30
C GLY A 756 29.03 25.96 -3.89
N ALA A 757 28.83 24.80 -4.53
CA ALA A 757 29.60 23.59 -4.29
C ALA A 757 30.61 23.37 -5.43
N PRO A 758 31.86 22.95 -5.15
CA PRO A 758 32.81 22.62 -6.22
C PRO A 758 32.47 21.30 -6.95
N SER A 759 31.83 20.38 -6.24
CA SER A 759 31.33 19.07 -6.67
C SER A 759 30.44 18.53 -5.55
N THR A 760 29.62 17.53 -5.82
CA THR A 760 28.72 16.94 -4.82
C THR A 760 28.74 15.41 -4.81
N VAL A 761 28.26 14.82 -3.71
CA VAL A 761 27.88 13.41 -3.64
C VAL A 761 26.36 13.31 -3.84
N ARG A 762 25.92 12.29 -4.56
CA ARG A 762 24.51 12.00 -4.77
C ARG A 762 24.22 10.54 -4.42
N VAL A 763 23.25 10.37 -3.54
CA VAL A 763 22.53 9.11 -3.30
C VAL A 763 21.24 9.18 -4.11
N SER A 764 20.98 8.16 -4.90
CA SER A 764 19.74 8.04 -5.65
C SER A 764 19.16 6.63 -5.53
N LEU A 765 18.01 6.59 -4.89
CA LEU A 765 17.24 5.43 -4.52
C LEU A 765 16.34 4.98 -5.68
N TYR A 766 15.80 3.79 -5.54
CA TYR A 766 14.74 3.22 -6.36
C TYR A 766 13.85 2.34 -5.48
N PHE A 767 12.70 1.91 -6.00
CA PHE A 767 11.78 1.07 -5.24
C PHE A 767 12.36 -0.31 -4.84
N TYR A 768 13.43 -0.80 -5.48
CA TYR A 768 14.10 -2.04 -5.05
C TYR A 768 15.08 -1.85 -3.88
N ASN A 769 15.34 -0.61 -3.44
CA ASN A 769 16.24 -0.37 -2.32
C ASN A 769 15.54 -0.63 -0.97
N THR A 770 16.31 -0.96 0.07
CA THR A 770 15.75 -1.28 1.39
C THR A 770 16.19 -0.30 2.49
N VAL A 771 15.51 -0.36 3.64
CA VAL A 771 15.89 0.42 4.82
C VAL A 771 17.27 -0.03 5.33
N GLU A 772 17.57 -1.33 5.26
CA GLU A 772 18.88 -1.87 5.67
C GLU A 772 20.02 -1.31 4.83
N GLU A 773 19.83 -1.19 3.51
CA GLU A 773 20.80 -0.57 2.60
C GLU A 773 21.05 0.90 2.93
N VAL A 774 19.98 1.65 3.26
CA VAL A 774 20.08 3.04 3.69
C VAL A 774 20.81 3.14 5.04
N ASP A 775 20.52 2.25 5.97
CA ASP A 775 21.13 2.24 7.29
C ASP A 775 22.61 1.87 7.24
N GLU A 776 22.98 0.92 6.38
CA GLU A 776 24.38 0.61 6.10
C GLU A 776 25.12 1.82 5.51
N PHE A 777 24.52 2.51 4.54
CA PHE A 777 25.07 3.77 4.03
C PHE A 777 25.28 4.82 5.13
N LEU A 778 24.28 5.03 6.00
CA LEU A 778 24.35 6.00 7.10
C LEU A 778 25.44 5.62 8.13
N ASP A 779 25.65 4.32 8.37
CA ASP A 779 26.68 3.82 9.27
C ASP A 779 28.10 4.00 8.74
N LYS A 780 28.28 4.02 7.42
CA LYS A 780 29.57 4.26 6.78
C LYS A 780 29.85 5.74 6.56
N ILE A 781 28.86 6.52 6.10
CA ILE A 781 29.06 7.95 5.79
C ILE A 781 29.51 8.75 7.01
N LYS A 782 29.04 8.40 8.21
CA LYS A 782 29.45 9.05 9.47
C LYS A 782 30.94 8.89 9.80
N LYS A 783 31.61 7.88 9.23
CA LYS A 783 33.03 7.57 9.49
C LYS A 783 33.97 8.11 8.40
N VAL A 784 33.45 8.66 7.31
CA VAL A 784 34.26 9.10 6.17
C VAL A 784 35.32 10.14 6.56
N ARG A 785 34.98 11.06 7.48
CA ARG A 785 35.93 12.05 8.01
C ARG A 785 37.05 11.40 8.84
N GLU A 786 36.71 10.42 9.68
CA GLU A 786 37.67 9.67 10.49
C GLU A 786 38.69 8.91 9.61
N VAL A 787 38.22 8.26 8.54
CA VAL A 787 39.08 7.55 7.57
C VAL A 787 40.07 8.50 6.89
N MET A 788 39.66 9.74 6.63
CA MET A 788 40.52 10.78 6.05
C MET A 788 41.45 11.46 7.08
N GLY A 789 41.42 11.05 8.35
CA GLY A 789 42.24 11.61 9.42
C GLY A 789 41.70 12.92 10.01
N TYR A 790 40.45 13.29 9.71
CA TYR A 790 39.74 14.35 10.41
C TYR A 790 39.09 13.80 11.68
N GLY A 791 38.84 14.66 12.68
CA GLY A 791 38.03 14.28 13.84
C GLY A 791 36.59 13.95 13.42
N ALA A 792 35.90 13.15 14.24
CA ALA A 792 34.48 12.80 14.06
C ALA A 792 33.62 14.05 13.81
#